data_AF-A0A6I5NRH7-F1
#
_entry.id   AF-A0A6I5NRH7-F1
#
_cell.length_a   1.000
_cell.length_b   1.000
_cell.length_c   1.000
_cell.angle_alpha   90.00
_cell.angle_beta   90.00
_cell.angle_gamma   90.00
#
_symmetry.space_group_name_H-M   'P 1'
#
loop_
_entity.id
_entity.type
_entity.pdbx_description
1 polymer ?
#
loop_
_entity_poly.entity_id
_entity_poly.type
_entity_poly.pdbx_seq_one_letter_code
_entity_poly.pdbx_strand_id
1 'polypeptide(L)'
;MPQIIWAACQSVVLSSLLVTGLGLAAQRLGWLEPLELNMFDQWVRLQPALLEDDRLLIISITEEDIRRYGWPIKDDLLAAALAQLQATNPIVIGLDLYRDLPVPPGEQALIEQLNSPNLIVITNNAFEIPPPPTVPAERVGFNDFTLDPDGILRRNLLQVGDSENPYFSFALQVSRQYLASTGGEFSYSSDALFWGDATLRRLQSTDGGYQTADTRGYQMLIDYRNPEAIASTLALHELLDPQTNLDTFTERIVLIGSTAPSLKDFLSTPYSAVRQESFQMSGVMVHAQMVSQLLDLSAGTRSPFRFWPQWLEGVWLGVWAITGSLLAWQLRRPVFLSLVALGCLTVIVTTSGVLFSYLVWIPMVGPMLVFLGALGLAMTHRVFYTTSHDALTGALNETSLLGHVRRSLKRYQHRIDPLRLGILYVHLDQLGLVNSSLGQATGNYMWIELMARLRSRLPKAARIARIDEDDCAIAVPKLDKARLEALANTLRADISQPILMPPRQSVVTDTNIGIAVTQPDYVYTAENLLRDAHTAMLRAKSLGQTQYQVFATGMLEANLQRFTLEGELRQGIAEQQFELYYQPIVSLHTGKIAGFEALVRWLHPERGFISPGMFVPLAEETGLIIPLGQWICETACQQAYEWKLQLPDWPLLISINLSGRQFEQLDLLDQLANSFSGRALEGLTFKLEITESMVMGDVEAAIDLMFKLRSLGCKLSLDDFGTGYSSLSYLRRFPIDTLKVDQSFVRNMQSSSEDLAIVRTIVDLAHTLAMDVIAEGVETADDMATLRSLGAEYGQGYYWAKPLPVNAATEFLQQHLRGQNPESSSQA
;
A
#
# COMPACT_ATOMS: atom_id res chain seq x y z
N MET A 1 10.89 -2.26 4.57
CA MET A 1 11.07 -2.24 3.09
C MET A 1 10.99 -3.61 2.40
N PRO A 2 11.66 -4.69 2.84
CA PRO A 2 11.76 -5.93 2.05
C PRO A 2 10.42 -6.61 1.76
N GLN A 3 9.47 -6.60 2.71
CA GLN A 3 8.18 -7.29 2.54
C GLN A 3 7.18 -6.57 1.63
N ILE A 4 7.20 -5.23 1.57
CA ILE A 4 6.36 -4.48 0.63
C ILE A 4 6.88 -4.71 -0.80
N ILE A 5 8.20 -4.71 -0.97
CA ILE A 5 8.84 -5.03 -2.25
C ILE A 5 8.57 -6.49 -2.63
N TRP A 6 8.63 -7.42 -1.68
CA TRP A 6 8.33 -8.83 -1.93
C TRP A 6 6.85 -9.07 -2.27
N ALA A 7 5.92 -8.43 -1.55
CA ALA A 7 4.49 -8.49 -1.85
C ALA A 7 4.17 -7.84 -3.21
N ALA A 8 4.85 -6.74 -3.55
CA ALA A 8 4.76 -6.13 -4.88
C ALA A 8 5.28 -7.07 -5.96
N CYS A 9 6.47 -7.67 -5.79
CA CYS A 9 7.03 -8.65 -6.74
C CYS A 9 6.11 -9.86 -6.91
N GLN A 10 5.59 -10.43 -5.82
CA GLN A 10 4.65 -11.55 -5.89
C GLN A 10 3.38 -11.17 -6.63
N SER A 11 2.80 -10.02 -6.30
CA SER A 11 1.60 -9.51 -6.95
C SER A 11 1.82 -9.32 -8.44
N VAL A 12 2.95 -8.71 -8.84
CA VAL A 12 3.32 -8.51 -10.24
C VAL A 12 3.44 -9.85 -10.95
N VAL A 13 4.24 -10.78 -10.43
CA VAL A 13 4.45 -12.09 -11.06
C VAL A 13 3.14 -12.88 -11.18
N LEU A 14 2.36 -12.98 -10.11
CA LEU A 14 1.10 -13.74 -10.09
C LEU A 14 0.05 -13.12 -11.03
N SER A 15 -0.17 -11.80 -10.96
CA SER A 15 -1.16 -11.14 -11.81
C SER A 15 -0.77 -11.21 -13.27
N SER A 16 0.50 -10.95 -13.61
CA SER A 16 0.97 -11.01 -14.98
C SER A 16 0.90 -12.43 -15.55
N LEU A 17 1.34 -13.46 -14.81
CA LEU A 17 1.24 -14.86 -15.28
C LEU A 17 -0.21 -15.30 -15.48
N LEU A 18 -1.08 -15.00 -14.52
CA LEU A 18 -2.49 -15.40 -14.58
C LEU A 18 -3.20 -14.71 -15.74
N VAL A 19 -3.05 -13.40 -15.89
CA VAL A 19 -3.73 -12.65 -16.95
C VAL A 19 -3.14 -12.96 -18.32
N THR A 20 -1.82 -13.18 -18.43
CA THR A 20 -1.21 -13.66 -19.70
C THR A 20 -1.74 -15.04 -20.07
N GLY A 21 -1.83 -15.97 -19.11
CA GLY A 21 -2.39 -17.30 -19.34
C GLY A 21 -3.84 -17.26 -19.80
N LEU A 22 -4.67 -16.41 -19.16
CA LEU A 22 -6.06 -16.17 -19.59
C LEU A 22 -6.14 -15.53 -20.98
N GLY A 23 -5.27 -14.56 -21.27
CA GLY A 23 -5.18 -13.92 -22.58
C GLY A 23 -4.82 -14.91 -23.69
N LEU A 24 -3.82 -15.75 -23.47
CA LEU A 24 -3.43 -16.82 -24.39
C LEU A 24 -4.55 -17.86 -24.58
N ALA A 25 -5.27 -18.21 -23.51
CA ALA A 25 -6.41 -19.11 -23.59
C ALA A 25 -7.55 -18.50 -24.41
N ALA A 26 -7.92 -17.24 -24.14
CA ALA A 26 -8.94 -16.51 -24.90
C ALA A 26 -8.55 -16.37 -26.38
N GLN A 27 -7.26 -16.10 -26.65
CA GLN A 27 -6.72 -16.07 -28.00
C GLN A 27 -6.89 -17.44 -28.67
N ARG A 28 -6.44 -18.55 -28.07
CA ARG A 28 -6.57 -19.90 -28.65
C ARG A 28 -8.00 -20.40 -28.83
N LEU A 29 -8.93 -19.93 -28.01
CA LEU A 29 -10.34 -20.25 -28.13
C LEU A 29 -11.07 -19.39 -29.18
N GLY A 30 -10.37 -18.45 -29.84
CA GLY A 30 -10.95 -17.57 -30.86
C GLY A 30 -11.86 -16.48 -30.30
N TRP A 31 -11.89 -16.26 -28.98
CA TRP A 31 -12.78 -15.27 -28.37
C TRP A 31 -12.41 -13.82 -28.73
N LEU A 32 -11.13 -13.59 -29.06
CA LEU A 32 -10.63 -12.28 -29.46
C LEU A 32 -10.69 -12.06 -30.97
N GLU A 33 -10.85 -13.12 -31.77
CA GLU A 33 -10.80 -13.08 -33.24
C GLU A 33 -11.75 -12.01 -33.84
N PRO A 34 -13.04 -11.92 -33.45
CA PRO A 34 -13.94 -10.92 -34.05
C PRO A 34 -13.50 -9.47 -33.82
N LEU A 35 -12.89 -9.19 -32.67
CA LEU A 35 -12.41 -7.84 -32.32
C LEU A 35 -11.12 -7.50 -33.07
N GLU A 36 -10.21 -8.46 -33.20
CA GLU A 36 -8.97 -8.29 -33.97
C GLU A 36 -9.29 -8.07 -35.46
N LEU A 37 -10.21 -8.84 -36.04
CA LEU A 37 -10.63 -8.67 -37.44
C LEU A 37 -11.36 -7.34 -37.67
N ASN A 38 -12.15 -6.88 -36.70
CA ASN A 38 -12.73 -5.54 -36.79
C ASN A 38 -11.64 -4.45 -36.78
N MET A 39 -10.61 -4.58 -35.95
CA MET A 39 -9.48 -3.66 -35.96
C MET A 39 -8.73 -3.71 -37.28
N PHE A 40 -8.49 -4.90 -37.83
CA PHE A 40 -7.90 -5.07 -39.16
C PHE A 40 -8.65 -4.24 -40.20
N ASP A 41 -9.99 -4.33 -40.25
CA ASP A 41 -10.80 -3.58 -41.20
C ASP A 41 -10.64 -2.07 -41.07
N GLN A 42 -10.61 -1.56 -39.84
CA GLN A 42 -10.39 -0.14 -39.58
C GLN A 42 -9.00 0.30 -40.07
N TRP A 43 -7.98 -0.51 -39.84
CA TRP A 43 -6.62 -0.22 -40.29
C TRP A 43 -6.48 -0.27 -41.82
N VAL A 44 -7.16 -1.21 -42.49
CA VAL A 44 -7.25 -1.23 -43.96
C VAL A 44 -7.85 0.08 -44.48
N ARG A 45 -8.91 0.61 -43.85
CA ARG A 45 -9.53 1.88 -44.24
C ARG A 45 -8.65 3.11 -44.01
N LEU A 46 -7.73 3.03 -43.05
CA LEU A 46 -6.78 4.10 -42.73
C LEU A 46 -5.51 4.04 -43.59
N GLN A 47 -5.31 2.99 -44.40
CA GLN A 47 -4.15 2.92 -45.29
C GLN A 47 -4.20 4.05 -46.33
N PRO A 48 -3.03 4.60 -46.71
CA PRO A 48 -2.93 5.58 -47.77
C PRO A 48 -3.59 5.09 -49.05
N ALA A 49 -4.29 6.01 -49.73
CA ALA A 49 -4.86 5.77 -51.03
C ALA A 49 -3.77 5.35 -52.04
N LEU A 50 -4.07 4.33 -52.83
CA LEU A 50 -3.26 3.95 -53.97
C LEU A 50 -3.76 4.67 -55.23
N LEU A 51 -2.93 4.75 -56.26
CA LEU A 51 -3.39 5.17 -57.58
C LEU A 51 -4.14 4.02 -58.27
N GLU A 52 -4.95 4.33 -59.27
CA GLU A 52 -5.53 3.34 -60.19
C GLU A 52 -4.43 2.47 -60.81
N ASP A 53 -4.73 1.20 -61.07
CA ASP A 53 -3.80 0.31 -61.77
C ASP A 53 -3.97 0.46 -63.29
N ASP A 54 -3.05 1.21 -63.92
CA ASP A 54 -3.08 1.48 -65.35
C ASP A 54 -2.96 0.21 -66.23
N ARG A 55 -2.50 -0.92 -65.65
CA ARG A 55 -2.40 -2.21 -66.35
C ARG A 55 -3.75 -2.88 -66.53
N LEU A 56 -4.78 -2.45 -65.77
CA LEU A 56 -6.10 -3.06 -65.74
C LEU A 56 -7.15 -2.20 -66.44
N LEU A 57 -8.14 -2.86 -67.02
CA LEU A 57 -9.39 -2.29 -67.54
C LEU A 57 -10.54 -3.18 -67.08
N ILE A 58 -11.58 -2.58 -66.52
CA ILE A 58 -12.80 -3.30 -66.15
C ILE A 58 -13.89 -2.96 -67.17
N ILE A 59 -14.42 -3.97 -67.85
CA ILE A 59 -15.65 -3.85 -68.63
C ILE A 59 -16.81 -4.25 -67.75
N SER A 60 -17.56 -3.26 -67.29
CA SER A 60 -18.65 -3.46 -66.35
C SER A 60 -19.98 -3.67 -67.06
N ILE A 61 -20.68 -4.75 -66.73
CA ILE A 61 -22.07 -4.95 -67.11
C ILE A 61 -22.93 -4.30 -66.04
N THR A 62 -23.46 -3.13 -66.38
CA THR A 62 -24.23 -2.26 -65.50
C THR A 62 -25.73 -2.61 -65.53
N GLU A 63 -26.49 -2.02 -64.61
CA GLU A 63 -27.95 -2.13 -64.62
C GLU A 63 -28.57 -1.55 -65.90
N GLU A 64 -27.90 -0.59 -66.55
CA GLU A 64 -28.33 -0.05 -67.83
C GLU A 64 -28.11 -1.05 -68.97
N ASP A 65 -26.99 -1.75 -68.97
CA ASP A 65 -26.70 -2.83 -69.93
C ASP A 65 -27.75 -3.94 -69.85
N ILE A 66 -28.12 -4.34 -68.63
CA ILE A 66 -29.16 -5.36 -68.41
C ILE A 66 -30.52 -4.86 -68.92
N ARG A 67 -30.88 -3.60 -68.68
CA ARG A 67 -32.12 -3.03 -69.23
C ARG A 67 -32.11 -2.96 -70.75
N ARG A 68 -30.96 -2.70 -71.36
CA ARG A 68 -30.81 -2.52 -72.81
C ARG A 68 -30.74 -3.84 -73.58
N TYR A 69 -30.01 -4.81 -73.06
CA TYR A 69 -29.67 -6.05 -73.78
C TYR A 69 -30.29 -7.32 -73.17
N GLY A 70 -30.80 -7.24 -71.94
CA GLY A 70 -31.32 -8.39 -71.18
C GLY A 70 -30.21 -9.19 -70.47
N TRP A 71 -30.61 -10.16 -69.66
CA TRP A 71 -29.72 -11.08 -68.96
C TRP A 71 -30.24 -12.52 -68.99
N PRO A 72 -29.41 -13.55 -69.25
CA PRO A 72 -28.00 -13.45 -69.64
C PRO A 72 -27.81 -12.74 -71.00
N ILE A 73 -26.63 -12.14 -71.20
CA ILE A 73 -26.30 -11.46 -72.46
C ILE A 73 -26.25 -12.49 -73.60
N LYS A 74 -26.84 -12.14 -74.75
CA LYS A 74 -26.85 -12.98 -75.96
C LYS A 74 -25.46 -13.20 -76.55
N ASP A 75 -25.27 -14.34 -77.20
CA ASP A 75 -23.97 -14.82 -77.67
C ASP A 75 -23.37 -13.92 -78.74
N ASP A 76 -24.20 -13.41 -79.66
CA ASP A 76 -23.80 -12.47 -80.70
C ASP A 76 -23.25 -11.16 -80.14
N LEU A 77 -23.90 -10.62 -79.11
CA LEU A 77 -23.49 -9.38 -78.47
C LEU A 77 -22.18 -9.56 -77.69
N LEU A 78 -22.06 -10.65 -76.93
CA LEU A 78 -20.84 -10.95 -76.19
C LEU A 78 -19.67 -11.26 -77.13
N ALA A 79 -19.93 -11.99 -78.23
CA ALA A 79 -18.94 -12.24 -79.27
C ALA A 79 -18.47 -10.93 -79.93
N ALA A 80 -19.38 -9.99 -80.20
CA ALA A 80 -19.03 -8.67 -80.74
C ALA A 80 -18.17 -7.86 -79.77
N ALA A 81 -18.53 -7.84 -78.48
CA ALA A 81 -17.73 -7.17 -77.45
C ALA A 81 -16.32 -7.77 -77.33
N LEU A 82 -16.21 -9.10 -77.30
CA LEU A 82 -14.92 -9.80 -77.27
C LEU A 82 -14.11 -9.51 -78.55
N ALA A 83 -14.70 -9.57 -79.73
CA ALA A 83 -14.01 -9.28 -80.98
C ALA A 83 -13.46 -7.85 -81.02
N GLN A 84 -14.23 -6.88 -80.52
CA GLN A 84 -13.81 -5.48 -80.44
C GLN A 84 -12.67 -5.28 -79.43
N LEU A 85 -12.69 -5.98 -78.30
CA LEU A 85 -11.57 -5.99 -77.35
C LEU A 85 -10.34 -6.69 -77.93
N GLN A 86 -10.49 -7.82 -78.64
CA GLN A 86 -9.35 -8.50 -79.25
C GLN A 86 -8.65 -7.64 -80.30
N ALA A 87 -9.37 -6.73 -80.97
CA ALA A 87 -8.79 -5.77 -81.91
C ALA A 87 -7.83 -4.77 -81.24
N THR A 88 -7.90 -4.58 -79.91
CA THR A 88 -6.96 -3.72 -79.16
C THR A 88 -5.70 -4.46 -78.67
N ASN A 89 -5.53 -5.74 -79.04
CA ASN A 89 -4.40 -6.58 -78.60
C ASN A 89 -4.20 -6.60 -77.07
N PRO A 90 -5.20 -7.03 -76.27
CA PRO A 90 -5.08 -7.12 -74.83
C PRO A 90 -4.16 -8.27 -74.42
N ILE A 91 -3.43 -8.09 -73.32
CA ILE A 91 -2.52 -9.14 -72.79
C ILE A 91 -3.32 -10.38 -72.39
N VAL A 92 -4.42 -10.16 -71.67
CA VAL A 92 -5.35 -11.21 -71.25
C VAL A 92 -6.74 -10.62 -71.04
N ILE A 93 -7.77 -11.37 -71.43
CA ILE A 93 -9.17 -11.08 -71.15
C ILE A 93 -9.67 -12.09 -70.13
N GLY A 94 -9.97 -11.64 -68.93
CA GLY A 94 -10.67 -12.43 -67.93
C GLY A 94 -12.18 -12.24 -68.06
N LEU A 95 -12.92 -13.32 -68.31
CA LEU A 95 -14.37 -13.33 -68.39
C LEU A 95 -14.98 -13.87 -67.08
N ASP A 96 -15.38 -12.95 -66.20
CA ASP A 96 -16.09 -13.20 -64.94
C ASP A 96 -17.61 -13.28 -65.20
N LEU A 97 -18.01 -14.21 -66.07
CA LEU A 97 -19.40 -14.50 -66.41
C LEU A 97 -19.63 -16.01 -66.47
N TYR A 98 -20.64 -16.49 -65.73
CA TYR A 98 -21.05 -17.88 -65.82
C TYR A 98 -21.80 -18.14 -67.12
N ARG A 99 -21.35 -19.17 -67.85
CA ARG A 99 -21.80 -19.50 -69.20
C ARG A 99 -21.96 -21.01 -69.32
N ASP A 100 -23.05 -21.52 -68.73
CA ASP A 100 -23.39 -22.96 -68.72
C ASP A 100 -24.10 -23.40 -70.00
N LEU A 101 -24.95 -22.53 -70.59
CA LEU A 101 -25.75 -22.83 -71.77
C LEU A 101 -25.62 -21.75 -72.86
N PRO A 102 -25.74 -22.12 -74.15
CA PRO A 102 -25.80 -21.16 -75.25
C PRO A 102 -27.01 -20.22 -75.16
N VAL A 103 -26.83 -18.94 -75.48
CA VAL A 103 -27.88 -17.90 -75.45
C VAL A 103 -28.02 -17.30 -76.87
N PRO A 104 -28.81 -17.93 -77.75
CA PRO A 104 -28.83 -17.59 -79.17
C PRO A 104 -29.39 -16.17 -79.45
N PRO A 105 -29.03 -15.57 -80.61
CA PRO A 105 -28.17 -16.09 -81.68
C PRO A 105 -26.67 -15.82 -81.40
N GLY A 106 -25.77 -16.44 -82.18
CA GLY A 106 -24.33 -16.10 -82.18
C GLY A 106 -23.37 -17.12 -81.53
N GLU A 107 -23.84 -18.29 -81.15
CA GLU A 107 -23.05 -19.33 -80.44
C GLU A 107 -21.69 -19.63 -81.10
N GLN A 108 -21.65 -19.83 -82.42
CA GLN A 108 -20.39 -20.15 -83.13
C GLN A 108 -19.38 -18.99 -83.06
N ALA A 109 -19.83 -17.75 -83.22
CA ALA A 109 -18.98 -16.58 -83.12
C ALA A 109 -18.43 -16.41 -81.69
N LEU A 110 -19.25 -16.71 -80.68
CA LEU A 110 -18.79 -16.69 -79.29
C LEU A 110 -17.77 -17.80 -79.03
N ILE A 111 -17.99 -19.03 -79.51
CA ILE A 111 -17.03 -20.14 -79.37
C ILE A 111 -15.67 -19.78 -79.99
N GLU A 112 -15.67 -19.15 -81.16
CA GLU A 112 -14.45 -18.66 -81.80
C GLU A 112 -13.70 -17.68 -80.89
N GLN A 113 -14.40 -16.71 -80.31
CA GLN A 113 -13.80 -15.76 -79.38
C GLN A 113 -13.30 -16.41 -78.08
N LEU A 114 -14.05 -17.34 -77.48
CA LEU A 114 -13.67 -18.08 -76.27
C LEU A 114 -12.42 -18.95 -76.47
N ASN A 115 -12.18 -19.42 -77.69
CA ASN A 115 -11.00 -20.20 -78.04
C ASN A 115 -9.72 -19.36 -78.20
N SER A 116 -9.80 -18.04 -78.10
CA SER A 116 -8.63 -17.16 -78.14
C SER A 116 -7.64 -17.49 -77.01
N PRO A 117 -6.32 -17.55 -77.27
CA PRO A 117 -5.33 -18.03 -76.31
C PRO A 117 -5.13 -17.11 -75.10
N ASN A 118 -5.48 -15.83 -75.22
CA ASN A 118 -5.41 -14.82 -74.17
C ASN A 118 -6.72 -14.69 -73.36
N LEU A 119 -7.70 -15.59 -73.53
CA LEU A 119 -8.98 -15.53 -72.83
C LEU A 119 -9.03 -16.57 -71.69
N ILE A 120 -9.31 -16.10 -70.47
CA ILE A 120 -9.51 -16.89 -69.26
C ILE A 120 -10.97 -16.81 -68.86
N VAL A 121 -11.61 -17.95 -68.58
CA VAL A 121 -13.02 -18.02 -68.16
C VAL A 121 -13.14 -18.44 -66.71
N ILE A 122 -14.23 -18.03 -66.08
CA ILE A 122 -14.55 -18.40 -64.72
C ILE A 122 -15.42 -19.66 -64.63
N THR A 123 -15.26 -20.44 -63.57
CA THR A 123 -16.15 -21.55 -63.20
C THR A 123 -16.54 -21.48 -61.72
N ASN A 124 -17.67 -22.09 -61.36
CA ASN A 124 -18.10 -22.20 -59.98
C ASN A 124 -18.16 -23.65 -59.53
N ASN A 125 -17.28 -24.03 -58.60
CA ASN A 125 -17.28 -25.38 -58.05
C ASN A 125 -18.42 -25.58 -57.03
N ALA A 126 -18.92 -24.53 -56.38
CA ALA A 126 -20.00 -24.60 -55.40
C ALA A 126 -21.40 -24.70 -56.02
N PHE A 127 -21.59 -24.18 -57.24
CA PHE A 127 -22.87 -24.22 -57.98
C PHE A 127 -22.89 -25.20 -59.16
N GLU A 128 -21.85 -26.03 -59.30
CA GLU A 128 -21.71 -27.05 -60.36
C GLU A 128 -21.89 -26.51 -61.80
N ILE A 129 -21.57 -25.23 -62.04
CA ILE A 129 -21.62 -24.66 -63.40
C ILE A 129 -20.35 -25.06 -64.14
N PRO A 130 -20.42 -26.00 -65.12
CA PRO A 130 -19.23 -26.43 -65.83
C PRO A 130 -18.64 -25.26 -66.63
N PRO A 131 -17.31 -25.21 -66.80
CA PRO A 131 -16.71 -24.25 -67.71
C PRO A 131 -17.20 -24.51 -69.15
N PRO A 132 -17.17 -23.48 -70.02
CA PRO A 132 -17.45 -23.67 -71.43
C PRO A 132 -16.60 -24.82 -72.01
N PRO A 133 -17.23 -25.86 -72.62
CA PRO A 133 -16.56 -27.12 -72.94
C PRO A 133 -15.43 -26.99 -73.99
N THR A 134 -15.38 -25.86 -74.70
CA THR A 134 -14.36 -25.56 -75.71
C THR A 134 -13.10 -24.95 -75.11
N VAL A 135 -13.14 -24.45 -73.88
CA VAL A 135 -12.00 -23.80 -73.22
C VAL A 135 -11.17 -24.85 -72.46
N PRO A 136 -9.86 -24.99 -72.73
CA PRO A 136 -8.97 -25.89 -72.00
C PRO A 136 -8.93 -25.58 -70.50
N ALA A 137 -8.79 -26.61 -69.66
CA ALA A 137 -8.79 -26.47 -68.20
C ALA A 137 -7.73 -25.50 -67.66
N GLU A 138 -6.58 -25.36 -68.33
CA GLU A 138 -5.53 -24.40 -67.96
C GLU A 138 -5.95 -22.92 -68.09
N ARG A 139 -6.98 -22.64 -68.90
CA ARG A 139 -7.58 -21.30 -69.10
C ARG A 139 -8.90 -21.12 -68.32
N VAL A 140 -9.18 -22.04 -67.40
CA VAL A 140 -10.33 -21.97 -66.49
C VAL A 140 -9.81 -21.67 -65.09
N GLY A 141 -10.46 -20.73 -64.39
CA GLY A 141 -10.19 -20.46 -62.99
C GLY A 141 -11.48 -20.47 -62.15
N PHE A 142 -11.39 -20.94 -60.90
CA PHE A 142 -12.56 -21.01 -60.02
C PHE A 142 -12.90 -19.65 -59.37
N ASN A 143 -14.17 -19.46 -58.99
CA ASN A 143 -14.70 -18.26 -58.31
C ASN A 143 -14.98 -18.40 -56.80
N ASP A 144 -14.32 -19.33 -56.13
CA ASP A 144 -14.51 -19.58 -54.70
C ASP A 144 -13.85 -18.46 -53.86
N PHE A 145 -14.66 -17.47 -53.48
CA PHE A 145 -14.26 -16.44 -52.50
C PHE A 145 -14.25 -17.03 -51.09
N THR A 146 -13.18 -16.77 -50.32
CA THR A 146 -13.08 -17.22 -48.94
C THR A 146 -13.57 -16.14 -47.98
N LEU A 147 -14.82 -16.27 -47.54
CA LEU A 147 -15.38 -15.40 -46.51
C LEU A 147 -14.88 -15.80 -45.12
N ASP A 148 -14.60 -14.80 -44.30
CA ASP A 148 -14.35 -15.00 -42.87
C ASP A 148 -15.64 -15.38 -42.13
N PRO A 149 -15.56 -15.87 -40.87
CA PRO A 149 -16.74 -16.28 -40.11
C PRO A 149 -17.82 -15.19 -39.95
N ASP A 150 -17.44 -13.91 -40.08
CA ASP A 150 -18.34 -12.77 -40.06
C ASP A 150 -18.90 -12.38 -41.44
N GLY A 151 -18.60 -13.16 -42.48
CA GLY A 151 -19.07 -12.97 -43.85
C GLY A 151 -18.32 -11.88 -44.63
N ILE A 152 -17.21 -11.35 -44.10
CA ILE A 152 -16.39 -10.34 -44.77
C ILE A 152 -15.25 -11.02 -45.52
N LEU A 153 -15.03 -10.61 -46.77
CA LEU A 153 -13.93 -11.07 -47.58
C LEU A 153 -12.66 -10.31 -47.20
N ARG A 154 -11.72 -10.97 -46.51
CA ARG A 154 -10.38 -10.40 -46.21
C ARG A 154 -9.25 -11.15 -46.89
N ARG A 155 -9.55 -12.35 -47.40
CA ARG A 155 -8.59 -13.32 -47.89
C ARG A 155 -8.85 -13.65 -49.34
N ASN A 156 -7.76 -13.76 -50.10
CA ASN A 156 -7.76 -14.23 -51.47
C ASN A 156 -7.32 -15.69 -51.51
N LEU A 157 -8.15 -16.56 -52.08
CA LEU A 157 -7.83 -17.96 -52.36
C LEU A 157 -7.17 -18.04 -53.72
N LEU A 158 -5.92 -18.49 -53.75
CA LEU A 158 -5.10 -18.55 -54.96
C LEU A 158 -5.11 -19.94 -55.58
N GLN A 159 -5.00 -20.98 -54.77
CA GLN A 159 -4.89 -22.36 -55.24
C GLN A 159 -5.56 -23.32 -54.26
N VAL A 160 -6.19 -24.36 -54.81
CA VAL A 160 -6.73 -25.52 -54.10
C VAL A 160 -6.29 -26.79 -54.82
N GLY A 161 -6.21 -27.92 -54.11
CA GLY A 161 -5.76 -29.20 -54.67
C GLY A 161 -4.33 -29.55 -54.26
N ASP A 162 -3.89 -30.74 -54.64
CA ASP A 162 -2.53 -31.23 -54.35
C ASP A 162 -1.52 -30.77 -55.42
N SER A 163 -0.26 -31.17 -55.26
CA SER A 163 0.79 -30.84 -56.22
C SER A 163 0.59 -31.46 -57.61
N GLU A 164 -0.21 -32.52 -57.71
CA GLU A 164 -0.42 -33.25 -58.97
C GLU A 164 -1.60 -32.69 -59.77
N ASN A 165 -2.65 -32.20 -59.09
CA ASN A 165 -3.84 -31.62 -59.72
C ASN A 165 -4.20 -30.27 -59.08
N PRO A 166 -3.41 -29.21 -59.35
CA PRO A 166 -3.71 -27.89 -58.83
C PRO A 166 -4.91 -27.27 -59.58
N TYR A 167 -5.84 -26.70 -58.82
CA TYR A 167 -6.84 -25.79 -59.34
C TYR A 167 -6.44 -24.38 -58.91
N PHE A 168 -6.46 -23.43 -59.84
CA PHE A 168 -6.08 -22.04 -59.60
C PHE A 168 -7.31 -21.14 -59.66
N SER A 169 -7.33 -20.11 -58.82
CA SER A 169 -8.42 -19.14 -58.84
C SER A 169 -8.41 -18.33 -60.13
N PHE A 170 -9.56 -17.78 -60.48
CA PHE A 170 -9.69 -16.92 -61.66
C PHE A 170 -8.69 -15.77 -61.66
N ALA A 171 -8.58 -15.02 -60.56
CA ALA A 171 -7.59 -13.95 -60.43
C ALA A 171 -6.15 -14.43 -60.61
N LEU A 172 -5.80 -15.60 -60.05
CA LEU A 172 -4.46 -16.17 -60.24
C LEU A 172 -4.22 -16.56 -61.70
N GLN A 173 -5.19 -17.19 -62.38
CA GLN A 173 -5.06 -17.59 -63.78
C GLN A 173 -4.87 -16.40 -64.73
N VAL A 174 -5.68 -15.35 -64.54
CA VAL A 174 -5.51 -14.07 -65.27
C VAL A 174 -4.11 -13.51 -65.04
N SER A 175 -3.66 -13.48 -63.79
CA SER A 175 -2.34 -12.94 -63.42
C SER A 175 -1.20 -13.82 -63.97
N ARG A 176 -1.38 -15.14 -64.09
CA ARG A 176 -0.37 -16.08 -64.60
C ARG A 176 -0.11 -15.85 -66.08
N GLN A 177 -1.17 -15.59 -66.85
CA GLN A 177 -1.04 -15.27 -68.27
C GLN A 177 -0.25 -13.97 -68.49
N TYR A 178 -0.49 -12.95 -67.66
CA TYR A 178 0.30 -11.72 -67.68
C TYR A 178 1.74 -11.94 -67.22
N LEU A 179 1.96 -12.75 -66.18
CA LEU A 179 3.31 -13.06 -65.71
C LEU A 179 4.12 -13.79 -66.80
N ALA A 180 3.49 -14.72 -67.51
CA ALA A 180 4.11 -15.41 -68.63
C ALA A 180 4.46 -14.47 -69.80
N SER A 181 3.61 -13.49 -70.11
CA SER A 181 3.90 -12.52 -71.19
C SER A 181 5.04 -11.56 -70.84
N THR A 182 5.27 -11.32 -69.54
CA THR A 182 6.38 -10.50 -69.02
C THR A 182 7.66 -11.30 -68.72
N GLY A 183 7.64 -12.62 -68.95
CA GLY A 183 8.80 -13.51 -68.74
C GLY A 183 9.03 -13.93 -67.29
N GLY A 184 8.06 -13.71 -66.39
CA GLY A 184 8.15 -14.13 -65.00
C GLY A 184 7.84 -15.63 -64.81
N GLU A 185 8.47 -16.22 -63.80
CA GLU A 185 8.27 -17.63 -63.45
C GLU A 185 7.20 -17.80 -62.36
N PHE A 186 6.44 -18.89 -62.45
CA PHE A 186 5.47 -19.31 -61.45
C PHE A 186 5.76 -20.75 -61.04
N SER A 187 5.93 -20.97 -59.73
CA SER A 187 5.99 -22.32 -59.16
C SER A 187 5.37 -22.34 -57.76
N TYR A 188 5.05 -23.53 -57.25
CA TYR A 188 4.49 -23.67 -55.92
C TYR A 188 4.97 -24.98 -55.27
N SER A 189 4.95 -24.99 -53.95
CA SER A 189 5.33 -26.13 -53.11
C SER A 189 4.17 -26.50 -52.18
N SER A 190 4.40 -27.24 -51.09
CA SER A 190 3.39 -27.44 -50.04
C SER A 190 3.22 -26.24 -49.10
N ASP A 191 4.27 -25.42 -48.97
CA ASP A 191 4.36 -24.40 -47.91
C ASP A 191 4.43 -22.95 -48.45
N ALA A 192 4.93 -22.78 -49.68
CA ALA A 192 5.04 -21.48 -50.35
C ALA A 192 4.73 -21.55 -51.85
N LEU A 193 4.16 -20.45 -52.35
CA LEU A 193 3.97 -20.15 -53.76
C LEU A 193 5.00 -19.08 -54.18
N PHE A 194 5.71 -19.34 -55.27
CA PHE A 194 6.73 -18.47 -55.84
C PHE A 194 6.16 -17.75 -57.06
N TRP A 195 6.16 -16.41 -57.01
CA TRP A 195 5.51 -15.53 -57.96
C TRP A 195 6.49 -14.47 -58.45
N GLY A 196 7.18 -14.72 -59.57
CA GLY A 196 8.38 -13.96 -59.91
C GLY A 196 9.41 -14.05 -58.79
N ASP A 197 9.89 -12.91 -58.31
CA ASP A 197 10.81 -12.83 -57.15
C ASP A 197 10.08 -12.89 -55.79
N ALA A 198 8.75 -12.82 -55.77
CA ALA A 198 7.97 -12.83 -54.54
C ALA A 198 7.74 -14.26 -54.02
N THR A 199 7.81 -14.42 -52.70
CA THR A 199 7.46 -15.68 -52.02
C THR A 199 6.24 -15.48 -51.14
N LEU A 200 5.15 -16.16 -51.48
CA LEU A 200 3.89 -16.16 -50.74
C LEU A 200 3.83 -17.39 -49.86
N ARG A 201 3.99 -17.19 -48.55
CA ARG A 201 3.81 -18.27 -47.57
C ARG A 201 2.33 -18.59 -47.39
N ARG A 202 2.04 -19.86 -47.16
CA ARG A 202 0.68 -20.29 -46.85
C ARG A 202 0.20 -19.72 -45.52
N LEU A 203 -0.94 -19.03 -45.54
CA LEU A 203 -1.62 -18.52 -44.35
C LEU A 203 -1.94 -19.65 -43.38
N GLN A 204 -1.55 -19.50 -42.13
CA GLN A 204 -1.86 -20.44 -41.04
C GLN A 204 -3.12 -20.01 -40.31
N SER A 205 -3.83 -20.95 -39.68
CA SER A 205 -5.06 -20.66 -38.93
C SER A 205 -4.84 -19.76 -37.71
N THR A 206 -3.59 -19.43 -37.38
CA THR A 206 -3.20 -18.63 -36.23
C THR A 206 -2.52 -17.31 -36.58
N ASP A 207 -2.39 -17.02 -37.86
CA ASP A 207 -1.77 -15.79 -38.33
C ASP A 207 -2.72 -14.61 -38.07
N GLY A 208 -2.20 -13.49 -37.56
CA GLY A 208 -2.97 -12.25 -37.55
C GLY A 208 -4.25 -12.29 -36.70
N GLY A 209 -4.26 -13.06 -35.61
CA GLY A 209 -5.42 -13.13 -34.72
C GLY A 209 -6.54 -14.07 -35.18
N TYR A 210 -6.41 -14.73 -36.35
CA TYR A 210 -7.29 -15.83 -36.72
C TYR A 210 -7.12 -17.01 -35.74
N GLN A 211 -8.19 -17.80 -35.58
CA GLN A 211 -8.15 -19.14 -34.98
C GLN A 211 -9.06 -20.12 -35.70
N THR A 212 -10.21 -19.62 -36.18
CA THR A 212 -11.28 -20.43 -36.76
C THR A 212 -11.34 -20.36 -38.29
N ALA A 213 -10.44 -19.59 -38.91
CA ALA A 213 -10.40 -19.44 -40.36
C ALA A 213 -10.04 -20.74 -41.09
N ASP A 214 -10.77 -21.01 -42.17
CA ASP A 214 -10.44 -22.08 -43.11
C ASP A 214 -9.19 -21.71 -43.90
N THR A 215 -8.07 -22.36 -43.63
CA THR A 215 -6.76 -22.11 -44.26
C THR A 215 -6.34 -23.20 -45.24
N ARG A 216 -7.32 -23.94 -45.78
CA ARG A 216 -7.08 -24.89 -46.87
C ARG A 216 -6.67 -24.16 -48.17
N GLY A 217 -5.77 -24.77 -48.92
CA GLY A 217 -5.19 -24.16 -50.12
C GLY A 217 -4.22 -23.02 -49.79
N TYR A 218 -3.75 -22.36 -50.84
CA TYR A 218 -2.96 -21.14 -50.72
C TYR A 218 -3.87 -19.93 -50.61
N GLN A 219 -3.74 -19.21 -49.50
CA GLN A 219 -4.48 -17.98 -49.25
C GLN A 219 -3.54 -16.88 -48.81
N MET A 220 -3.95 -15.63 -49.07
CA MET A 220 -3.26 -14.43 -48.59
C MET A 220 -4.26 -13.34 -48.22
N LEU A 221 -3.89 -12.43 -47.31
CA LEU A 221 -4.71 -11.26 -47.02
C LEU A 221 -4.71 -10.28 -48.20
N ILE A 222 -5.88 -9.72 -48.47
CA ILE A 222 -6.09 -8.74 -49.52
C ILE A 222 -5.59 -7.39 -49.02
N ASP A 223 -4.65 -6.81 -49.75
CA ASP A 223 -4.18 -5.43 -49.56
C ASP A 223 -4.99 -4.53 -50.50
N TYR A 224 -6.12 -4.04 -49.99
CA TYR A 224 -7.08 -3.27 -50.78
C TYR A 224 -6.45 -1.99 -51.33
N ARG A 225 -6.39 -1.89 -52.65
CA ARG A 225 -6.11 -0.64 -53.38
C ARG A 225 -7.25 0.33 -53.06
N ASN A 226 -6.90 1.47 -52.45
CA ASN A 226 -7.83 2.52 -52.03
C ASN A 226 -7.82 3.73 -52.98
N PRO A 227 -8.63 3.71 -54.06
CA PRO A 227 -9.09 4.93 -54.75
C PRO A 227 -10.62 4.86 -55.00
N GLU A 228 -11.22 5.94 -55.51
CA GLU A 228 -12.62 5.95 -56.02
C GLU A 228 -12.85 4.91 -57.15
N ALA A 229 -11.78 4.40 -57.79
CA ALA A 229 -11.78 3.31 -58.76
C ALA A 229 -10.52 2.44 -58.64
N ILE A 230 -10.61 1.12 -58.85
CA ILE A 230 -9.45 0.19 -58.78
C ILE A 230 -8.58 0.29 -60.03
N ALA A 231 -9.27 0.43 -61.16
CA ALA A 231 -8.75 0.51 -62.50
C ALA A 231 -9.77 1.30 -63.33
N SER A 232 -9.37 1.76 -64.51
CA SER A 232 -10.29 2.38 -65.46
C SER A 232 -11.45 1.43 -65.75
N THR A 233 -12.69 1.94 -65.72
CA THR A 233 -13.91 1.15 -65.90
C THR A 233 -14.71 1.70 -67.08
N LEU A 234 -15.18 0.83 -67.97
CA LEU A 234 -15.97 1.14 -69.16
C LEU A 234 -17.24 0.28 -69.15
N ALA A 235 -18.42 0.85 -69.42
CA ALA A 235 -19.65 0.06 -69.46
C ALA A 235 -19.73 -0.77 -70.77
N LEU A 236 -20.46 -1.90 -70.74
CA LEU A 236 -20.57 -2.76 -71.92
C LEU A 236 -21.20 -2.04 -73.12
N HIS A 237 -22.24 -1.23 -72.92
CA HIS A 237 -22.86 -0.44 -73.98
C HIS A 237 -21.94 0.64 -74.56
N GLU A 238 -21.01 1.17 -73.77
CA GLU A 238 -20.00 2.13 -74.23
C GLU A 238 -18.95 1.43 -75.07
N LEU A 239 -18.50 0.23 -74.66
CA LEU A 239 -17.60 -0.60 -75.47
C LEU A 239 -18.20 -0.87 -76.85
N LEU A 240 -19.49 -1.22 -76.91
CA LEU A 240 -20.21 -1.52 -78.15
C LEU A 240 -20.58 -0.27 -78.98
N ASP A 241 -20.32 0.94 -78.47
CA ASP A 241 -20.51 2.17 -79.24
C ASP A 241 -19.34 2.36 -80.22
N PRO A 242 -19.58 2.43 -81.54
CA PRO A 242 -18.53 2.67 -82.53
C PRO A 242 -17.75 3.99 -82.36
N GLN A 243 -18.26 4.94 -81.57
CA GLN A 243 -17.59 6.22 -81.29
C GLN A 243 -16.58 6.16 -80.13
N THR A 244 -16.55 5.07 -79.36
CA THR A 244 -15.65 4.92 -78.22
C THR A 244 -14.21 4.73 -78.69
N ASN A 245 -13.30 5.57 -78.19
CA ASN A 245 -11.87 5.45 -78.49
C ASN A 245 -11.26 4.30 -77.67
N LEU A 246 -10.86 3.23 -78.35
CA LEU A 246 -10.30 2.03 -77.72
C LEU A 246 -8.77 1.99 -77.72
N ASP A 247 -8.10 2.93 -78.38
CA ASP A 247 -6.62 3.01 -78.45
C ASP A 247 -6.00 3.29 -77.07
N THR A 248 -6.78 3.78 -76.11
CA THR A 248 -6.33 3.99 -74.72
C THR A 248 -6.16 2.69 -73.93
N PHE A 249 -6.62 1.56 -74.48
CA PHE A 249 -6.73 0.27 -73.78
C PHE A 249 -5.85 -0.84 -74.38
N THR A 250 -4.91 -0.49 -75.26
CA THR A 250 -3.97 -1.42 -75.87
C THR A 250 -3.04 -2.03 -74.81
N GLU A 251 -2.71 -3.32 -74.95
CA GLU A 251 -1.76 -4.03 -74.06
C GLU A 251 -2.14 -4.02 -72.56
N ARG A 252 -3.43 -3.95 -72.24
CA ARG A 252 -3.94 -4.06 -70.87
C ARG A 252 -4.49 -5.45 -70.55
N ILE A 253 -4.63 -5.73 -69.26
CA ILE A 253 -5.46 -6.82 -68.75
C ILE A 253 -6.91 -6.33 -68.70
N VAL A 254 -7.82 -7.06 -69.34
CA VAL A 254 -9.24 -6.69 -69.39
C VAL A 254 -10.04 -7.68 -68.55
N LEU A 255 -10.80 -7.19 -67.57
CA LEU A 255 -11.71 -8.00 -66.77
C LEU A 255 -13.16 -7.63 -67.14
N ILE A 256 -13.95 -8.61 -67.56
CA ILE A 256 -15.34 -8.42 -67.96
C ILE A 256 -16.24 -9.09 -66.92
N GLY A 257 -17.15 -8.34 -66.32
CA GLY A 257 -18.08 -8.91 -65.33
C GLY A 257 -19.16 -7.93 -64.90
N SER A 258 -20.05 -8.39 -64.03
CA SER A 258 -21.19 -7.60 -63.58
C SER A 258 -20.82 -6.60 -62.47
N THR A 259 -21.35 -5.39 -62.58
CA THR A 259 -21.45 -4.42 -61.46
C THR A 259 -22.91 -4.08 -61.15
N ALA A 260 -23.86 -4.78 -61.80
CA ALA A 260 -25.29 -4.53 -61.68
C ALA A 260 -25.85 -5.09 -60.35
N PRO A 261 -26.46 -4.24 -59.50
CA PRO A 261 -27.10 -4.68 -58.25
C PRO A 261 -28.14 -5.79 -58.40
N SER A 262 -28.87 -5.85 -59.52
CA SER A 262 -29.91 -6.87 -59.74
C SER A 262 -29.36 -8.30 -59.83
N LEU A 263 -28.08 -8.47 -60.18
CA LEU A 263 -27.44 -9.78 -60.29
C LEU A 263 -26.92 -10.32 -58.95
N LYS A 264 -27.02 -9.54 -57.87
CA LYS A 264 -26.65 -9.93 -56.49
C LYS A 264 -25.22 -10.47 -56.33
N ASP A 265 -24.32 -10.11 -57.24
CA ASP A 265 -22.91 -10.52 -57.20
C ASP A 265 -22.08 -9.55 -56.34
N PHE A 266 -22.52 -9.29 -55.11
CA PHE A 266 -21.86 -8.35 -54.20
C PHE A 266 -21.37 -9.08 -52.94
N LEU A 267 -20.12 -8.81 -52.57
CA LEU A 267 -19.47 -9.39 -51.41
C LEU A 267 -19.19 -8.30 -50.38
N SER A 268 -19.46 -8.62 -49.11
CA SER A 268 -19.04 -7.78 -47.99
C SER A 268 -17.52 -7.76 -47.92
N THR A 269 -16.93 -6.58 -47.82
CA THR A 269 -15.48 -6.35 -47.83
C THR A 269 -15.15 -5.34 -46.72
N PRO A 270 -13.89 -5.25 -46.25
CA PRO A 270 -13.49 -4.23 -45.29
C PRO A 270 -13.74 -2.80 -45.80
N TYR A 271 -13.89 -2.63 -47.11
CA TYR A 271 -13.89 -1.36 -47.81
C TYR A 271 -14.76 -1.40 -49.09
N SER A 272 -15.38 -0.29 -49.50
CA SER A 272 -16.05 -0.14 -50.80
C SER A 272 -15.66 1.18 -51.47
N ALA A 273 -15.33 1.13 -52.76
CA ALA A 273 -14.97 2.32 -53.56
C ALA A 273 -16.20 3.16 -53.98
N VAL A 274 -17.38 2.55 -54.08
CA VAL A 274 -18.55 3.15 -54.77
C VAL A 274 -19.65 3.60 -53.79
N ARG A 275 -19.69 3.07 -52.56
CA ARG A 275 -20.71 3.44 -51.56
C ARG A 275 -20.10 3.54 -50.16
N GLN A 276 -20.01 4.77 -49.65
CA GLN A 276 -19.53 5.05 -48.29
C GLN A 276 -20.41 4.41 -47.18
N GLU A 277 -21.66 4.04 -47.49
CA GLU A 277 -22.61 3.49 -46.52
C GLU A 277 -22.79 1.96 -46.57
N SER A 278 -22.26 1.28 -47.60
CA SER A 278 -22.35 -0.18 -47.73
C SER A 278 -21.00 -0.75 -48.17
N PHE A 279 -20.25 -1.36 -47.25
CA PHE A 279 -18.94 -1.98 -47.48
C PHE A 279 -19.05 -3.26 -48.33
N GLN A 280 -19.45 -3.08 -49.59
CA GLN A 280 -19.68 -4.14 -50.56
C GLN A 280 -18.99 -3.84 -51.89
N MET A 281 -18.55 -4.88 -52.58
CA MET A 281 -17.86 -4.81 -53.86
C MET A 281 -18.38 -5.91 -54.78
N SER A 282 -18.48 -5.65 -56.09
CA SER A 282 -18.91 -6.69 -57.03
C SER A 282 -17.81 -7.73 -57.27
N GLY A 283 -18.16 -8.95 -57.70
CA GLY A 283 -17.21 -10.02 -57.96
C GLY A 283 -16.05 -9.60 -58.86
N VAL A 284 -16.35 -8.93 -59.98
CA VAL A 284 -15.34 -8.45 -60.93
C VAL A 284 -14.39 -7.40 -60.32
N MET A 285 -14.89 -6.53 -59.43
CA MET A 285 -14.06 -5.55 -58.74
C MET A 285 -13.17 -6.23 -57.70
N VAL A 286 -13.66 -7.27 -57.02
CA VAL A 286 -12.84 -8.08 -56.11
C VAL A 286 -11.73 -8.79 -56.86
N HIS A 287 -12.03 -9.39 -58.03
CA HIS A 287 -11.00 -9.98 -58.89
C HIS A 287 -9.98 -8.94 -59.36
N ALA A 288 -10.40 -7.72 -59.68
CA ALA A 288 -9.48 -6.64 -60.03
C ALA A 288 -8.53 -6.28 -58.87
N GLN A 289 -9.01 -6.23 -57.62
CA GLN A 289 -8.15 -6.06 -56.43
C GLN A 289 -7.11 -7.18 -56.34
N MET A 290 -7.55 -8.43 -56.47
CA MET A 290 -6.71 -9.62 -56.36
C MET A 290 -5.65 -9.68 -57.46
N VAL A 291 -6.04 -9.42 -58.71
CA VAL A 291 -5.11 -9.35 -59.85
C VAL A 291 -4.12 -8.22 -59.62
N SER A 292 -4.57 -7.00 -59.33
CA SER A 292 -3.69 -5.86 -59.08
C SER A 292 -2.64 -6.14 -57.99
N GLN A 293 -3.06 -6.77 -56.89
CA GLN A 293 -2.15 -7.16 -55.81
C GLN A 293 -1.09 -8.17 -56.28
N LEU A 294 -1.48 -9.19 -57.05
CA LEU A 294 -0.53 -10.18 -57.61
C LEU A 294 0.45 -9.55 -58.59
N LEU A 295 0.00 -8.58 -59.40
CA LEU A 295 0.87 -7.84 -60.32
C LEU A 295 1.87 -6.94 -59.60
N ASP A 296 1.47 -6.32 -58.48
CA ASP A 296 2.39 -5.54 -57.64
C ASP A 296 3.43 -6.41 -56.95
N LEU A 297 3.04 -7.63 -56.56
CA LEU A 297 3.94 -8.61 -55.97
C LEU A 297 4.99 -9.09 -56.97
N SER A 298 4.62 -9.42 -58.22
CA SER A 298 5.60 -9.83 -59.24
C SER A 298 6.54 -8.71 -59.65
N ALA A 299 6.06 -7.47 -59.67
CA ALA A 299 6.87 -6.29 -59.96
C ALA A 299 7.80 -5.89 -58.81
N GLY A 300 7.67 -6.51 -57.62
CA GLY A 300 8.40 -6.15 -56.42
C GLY A 300 8.04 -4.77 -55.86
N THR A 301 6.94 -4.17 -56.33
CA THR A 301 6.47 -2.84 -55.87
C THR A 301 5.77 -2.92 -54.52
N ARG A 302 5.22 -4.10 -54.17
CA ARG A 302 4.61 -4.37 -52.85
C ARG A 302 5.06 -5.71 -52.27
N SER A 303 4.88 -5.85 -50.96
CA SER A 303 5.13 -7.08 -50.20
C SER A 303 3.80 -7.67 -49.73
N PRO A 304 3.71 -9.00 -49.52
CA PRO A 304 2.53 -9.59 -48.91
C PRO A 304 2.44 -9.22 -47.43
N PHE A 305 1.24 -9.35 -46.85
CA PHE A 305 1.06 -9.23 -45.41
C PHE A 305 1.96 -10.23 -44.66
N ARG A 306 2.56 -9.76 -43.57
CA ARG A 306 3.42 -10.54 -42.68
C ARG A 306 2.83 -10.59 -41.29
N PHE A 307 3.06 -11.70 -40.61
CA PHE A 307 2.56 -11.96 -39.25
C PHE A 307 3.71 -12.32 -38.33
N TRP A 308 3.49 -12.11 -37.03
CA TRP A 308 4.40 -12.63 -36.02
C TRP A 308 4.12 -14.10 -35.74
N PRO A 309 5.15 -14.90 -35.44
CA PRO A 309 4.92 -16.25 -34.93
C PRO A 309 4.23 -16.18 -33.56
N GLN A 310 3.37 -17.15 -33.26
CA GLN A 310 2.57 -17.17 -32.02
C GLN A 310 3.39 -16.96 -30.73
N TRP A 311 4.63 -17.47 -30.65
CA TRP A 311 5.45 -17.29 -29.46
C TRP A 311 5.80 -15.82 -29.22
N LEU A 312 5.98 -15.04 -30.29
CA LEU A 312 6.28 -13.62 -30.21
C LEU A 312 5.03 -12.82 -29.83
N GLU A 313 3.84 -13.23 -30.31
CA GLU A 313 2.56 -12.70 -29.81
C GLU A 313 2.36 -12.98 -28.32
N GLY A 314 2.75 -14.17 -27.85
CA GLY A 314 2.72 -14.49 -26.41
C GLY A 314 3.67 -13.62 -25.58
N VAL A 315 4.87 -13.32 -26.10
CA VAL A 315 5.79 -12.35 -25.47
C VAL A 315 5.17 -10.95 -25.46
N TRP A 316 4.53 -10.54 -26.56
CA TRP A 316 3.84 -9.26 -26.66
C TRP A 316 2.74 -9.10 -25.61
N LEU A 317 1.91 -10.14 -25.39
CA LEU A 317 0.94 -10.18 -24.28
C LEU A 317 1.62 -10.05 -22.91
N GLY A 318 2.67 -10.86 -22.67
CA GLY A 318 3.37 -10.91 -21.39
C GLY A 318 4.03 -9.58 -20.99
N VAL A 319 4.65 -8.89 -21.94
CA VAL A 319 5.26 -7.57 -21.71
C VAL A 319 4.23 -6.56 -21.22
N TRP A 320 3.04 -6.53 -21.84
CA TRP A 320 1.98 -5.63 -21.44
C TRP A 320 1.30 -6.04 -20.12
N ALA A 321 1.21 -7.34 -19.83
CA ALA A 321 0.77 -7.83 -18.52
C ALA A 321 1.70 -7.36 -17.39
N ILE A 322 3.01 -7.47 -17.58
CA ILE A 322 4.03 -7.04 -16.61
C ILE A 322 3.97 -5.52 -16.43
N THR A 323 3.87 -4.78 -17.54
CA THR A 323 3.78 -3.32 -17.51
C THR A 323 2.55 -2.84 -16.72
N GLY A 324 1.37 -3.42 -16.98
CA GLY A 324 0.14 -3.10 -16.23
C GLY A 324 0.28 -3.36 -14.73
N SER A 325 0.81 -4.53 -14.35
CA SER A 325 1.02 -4.87 -12.94
C SER A 325 2.05 -3.98 -12.24
N LEU A 326 3.15 -3.61 -12.92
CA LEU A 326 4.16 -2.71 -12.37
C LEU A 326 3.61 -1.30 -12.12
N LEU A 327 2.84 -0.76 -13.08
CA LEU A 327 2.22 0.55 -12.94
C LEU A 327 1.29 0.62 -11.73
N ALA A 328 0.53 -0.45 -11.46
CA ALA A 328 -0.35 -0.54 -10.30
C ALA A 328 0.39 -0.35 -8.96
N TRP A 329 1.66 -0.76 -8.88
CA TRP A 329 2.47 -0.67 -7.66
C TRP A 329 3.30 0.62 -7.59
N GLN A 330 3.84 1.07 -8.71
CA GLN A 330 4.69 2.27 -8.77
C GLN A 330 3.88 3.56 -8.61
N LEU A 331 2.69 3.63 -9.24
CA LEU A 331 1.90 4.86 -9.27
C LEU A 331 0.81 4.83 -8.21
N ARG A 332 0.96 5.68 -7.18
CA ARG A 332 0.00 5.72 -6.07
C ARG A 332 -1.19 6.65 -6.31
N ARG A 333 -1.03 7.64 -7.18
CA ARG A 333 -2.07 8.65 -7.45
C ARG A 333 -2.98 8.16 -8.58
N PRO A 334 -4.30 8.06 -8.37
CA PRO A 334 -5.22 7.45 -9.34
C PRO A 334 -5.25 8.22 -10.66
N VAL A 335 -5.30 9.56 -10.62
CA VAL A 335 -5.30 10.40 -11.84
C VAL A 335 -4.06 10.17 -12.68
N PHE A 336 -2.89 10.14 -12.05
CA PHE A 336 -1.63 9.94 -12.76
C PHE A 336 -1.52 8.51 -13.32
N LEU A 337 -1.99 7.52 -12.57
CA LEU A 337 -2.08 6.14 -13.06
C LEU A 337 -2.96 6.04 -14.31
N SER A 338 -4.14 6.67 -14.30
CA SER A 338 -5.05 6.67 -15.46
C SER A 338 -4.42 7.33 -16.69
N LEU A 339 -3.71 8.46 -16.52
CA LEU A 339 -3.02 9.13 -17.61
C LEU A 339 -1.90 8.27 -18.22
N VAL A 340 -1.08 7.65 -17.37
CA VAL A 340 0.00 6.76 -17.84
C VAL A 340 -0.58 5.50 -18.49
N ALA A 341 -1.66 4.94 -17.94
CA ALA A 341 -2.34 3.79 -18.54
C ALA A 341 -2.92 4.11 -19.92
N LEU A 342 -3.51 5.30 -20.10
CA LEU A 342 -3.96 5.76 -21.41
C LEU A 342 -2.78 5.90 -22.38
N GLY A 343 -1.66 6.47 -21.93
CA GLY A 343 -0.43 6.56 -22.74
C GLY A 343 0.09 5.18 -23.18
N CYS A 344 0.07 4.17 -22.29
CA CYS A 344 0.41 2.80 -22.64
C CYS A 344 -0.51 2.20 -23.71
N LEU A 345 -1.83 2.41 -23.61
CA LEU A 345 -2.77 1.97 -24.63
C LEU A 345 -2.51 2.65 -25.98
N THR A 346 -2.21 3.96 -25.96
CA THR A 346 -1.80 4.68 -27.16
C THR A 346 -0.56 4.07 -27.79
N VAL A 347 0.45 3.69 -26.99
CA VAL A 347 1.66 3.01 -27.50
C VAL A 347 1.34 1.67 -28.16
N ILE A 348 0.42 0.87 -27.61
CA ILE A 348 -0.03 -0.38 -28.25
C ILE A 348 -0.62 -0.05 -29.63
N VAL A 349 -1.60 0.85 -29.69
CA VAL A 349 -2.30 1.23 -30.93
C VAL A 349 -1.32 1.79 -31.96
N THR A 350 -0.44 2.70 -31.57
CA THR A 350 0.50 3.34 -32.51
C THR A 350 1.57 2.38 -33.00
N THR A 351 2.09 1.50 -32.15
CA THR A 351 3.07 0.49 -32.56
C THR A 351 2.46 -0.49 -33.54
N SER A 352 1.26 -1.01 -33.24
CA SER A 352 0.52 -1.89 -34.15
C SER A 352 0.18 -1.17 -35.46
N GLY A 353 -0.22 0.10 -35.42
CA GLY A 353 -0.52 0.91 -36.60
C GLY A 353 0.69 1.17 -37.49
N VAL A 354 1.84 1.52 -36.91
CA VAL A 354 3.09 1.70 -37.65
C VAL A 354 3.53 0.38 -38.30
N LEU A 355 3.43 -0.74 -37.59
CA LEU A 355 3.71 -2.05 -38.18
C LEU A 355 2.75 -2.37 -39.34
N PHE A 356 1.47 -2.04 -39.17
CA PHE A 356 0.45 -2.24 -40.19
C PHE A 356 0.70 -1.41 -41.45
N SER A 357 1.22 -0.17 -41.34
CA SER A 357 1.62 0.62 -42.52
C SER A 357 2.78 0.01 -43.32
N TYR A 358 3.50 -0.95 -42.73
CA TYR A 358 4.51 -1.78 -43.43
C TYR A 358 4.00 -3.20 -43.74
N LEU A 359 2.66 -3.37 -43.80
CA LEU A 359 1.96 -4.64 -44.03
C LEU A 359 2.36 -5.73 -43.04
N VAL A 360 2.68 -5.36 -41.80
CA VAL A 360 2.88 -6.30 -40.69
C VAL A 360 1.66 -6.24 -39.78
N TRP A 361 0.84 -7.27 -39.82
CA TRP A 361 -0.36 -7.37 -38.99
C TRP A 361 -0.06 -8.16 -37.71
N ILE A 362 -0.29 -7.51 -36.57
CA ILE A 362 -0.13 -8.10 -35.24
C ILE A 362 -1.40 -7.86 -34.41
N PRO A 363 -1.87 -8.85 -33.63
CA PRO A 363 -2.99 -8.67 -32.72
C PRO A 363 -2.73 -7.56 -31.68
N MET A 364 -3.73 -6.71 -31.42
CA MET A 364 -3.62 -5.59 -30.49
C MET A 364 -4.68 -5.60 -29.38
N VAL A 365 -5.84 -6.21 -29.63
CA VAL A 365 -6.92 -6.29 -28.64
C VAL A 365 -6.48 -7.14 -27.45
N GLY A 366 -5.86 -8.30 -27.71
CA GLY A 366 -5.32 -9.16 -26.65
C GLY A 366 -4.38 -8.40 -25.68
N PRO A 367 -3.32 -7.75 -26.17
CA PRO A 367 -2.41 -6.95 -25.35
C PRO A 367 -3.10 -5.84 -24.54
N MET A 368 -4.08 -5.13 -25.11
CA MET A 368 -4.83 -4.09 -24.40
C MET A 368 -5.66 -4.67 -23.24
N LEU A 369 -6.37 -5.78 -23.49
CA LEU A 369 -7.17 -6.45 -22.46
C LEU A 369 -6.29 -7.04 -21.35
N VAL A 370 -5.17 -7.66 -21.73
CA VAL A 370 -4.20 -8.21 -20.78
C VAL A 370 -3.55 -7.10 -19.94
N PHE A 371 -3.19 -5.97 -20.55
CA PHE A 371 -2.69 -4.80 -19.83
C PHE A 371 -3.70 -4.30 -18.78
N LEU A 372 -4.95 -4.04 -19.21
CA LEU A 372 -6.00 -3.53 -18.33
C LEU A 372 -6.38 -4.53 -17.23
N GLY A 373 -6.47 -5.82 -17.57
CA GLY A 373 -6.76 -6.89 -16.62
C GLY A 373 -5.66 -7.05 -15.58
N ALA A 374 -4.39 -7.03 -15.99
CA ALA A 374 -3.24 -7.11 -15.10
C ALA A 374 -3.14 -5.89 -14.18
N LEU A 375 -3.36 -4.69 -14.74
CA LEU A 375 -3.45 -3.44 -13.99
C LEU A 375 -4.54 -3.50 -12.91
N GLY A 376 -5.75 -3.90 -13.27
CA GLY A 376 -6.88 -4.02 -12.33
C GLY A 376 -6.65 -5.08 -11.26
N LEU A 377 -6.14 -6.26 -11.63
CA LEU A 377 -5.86 -7.34 -10.68
C LEU A 377 -4.73 -6.98 -9.70
N ALA A 378 -3.66 -6.34 -10.18
CA ALA A 378 -2.60 -5.84 -9.31
C ALA A 378 -3.09 -4.72 -8.40
N MET A 379 -3.95 -3.82 -8.90
CA MET A 379 -4.54 -2.73 -8.12
C MET A 379 -5.43 -3.25 -7.00
N THR A 380 -6.32 -4.21 -7.29
CA THR A 380 -7.19 -4.85 -6.28
C THR A 380 -6.36 -5.56 -5.21
N HIS A 381 -5.33 -6.31 -5.60
CA HIS A 381 -4.41 -6.94 -4.65
C HIS A 381 -3.66 -5.90 -3.79
N ARG A 382 -3.21 -4.80 -4.40
CA ARG A 382 -2.57 -3.69 -3.69
C ARG A 382 -3.52 -3.06 -2.67
N VAL A 383 -4.74 -2.72 -3.08
CA VAL A 383 -5.76 -2.15 -2.18
C VAL A 383 -5.97 -3.08 -0.99
N PHE A 384 -6.19 -4.38 -1.25
CA PHE A 384 -6.35 -5.38 -0.20
C PHE A 384 -5.14 -5.50 0.73
N TYR A 385 -3.93 -5.41 0.18
CA TYR A 385 -2.69 -5.43 0.97
C TYR A 385 -2.60 -4.20 1.87
N THR A 386 -2.84 -2.99 1.33
CA THR A 386 -2.80 -1.73 2.08
C THR A 386 -3.93 -1.56 3.09
N THR A 387 -5.09 -2.19 2.87
CA THR A 387 -6.17 -2.21 3.87
C THR A 387 -5.94 -3.23 4.97
N SER A 388 -4.95 -4.12 4.81
CA SER A 388 -4.65 -5.17 5.81
C SER A 388 -3.31 -4.96 6.53
N HIS A 389 -2.42 -4.12 5.98
CA HIS A 389 -1.07 -3.91 6.48
C HIS A 389 -0.74 -2.43 6.64
N ASP A 390 0.07 -2.13 7.65
CA ASP A 390 0.69 -0.82 7.84
C ASP A 390 1.73 -0.54 6.75
N ALA A 391 1.62 0.63 6.12
CA ALA A 391 2.44 1.00 4.95
C ALA A 391 3.91 1.29 5.31
N LEU A 392 4.22 1.59 6.57
CA LEU A 392 5.57 1.89 7.02
C LEU A 392 6.37 0.61 7.31
N THR A 393 5.78 -0.29 8.08
CA THR A 393 6.45 -1.48 8.64
C THR A 393 6.16 -2.76 7.86
N GLY A 394 5.07 -2.76 7.07
CA GLY A 394 4.49 -3.97 6.47
C GLY A 394 3.91 -4.92 7.50
N ALA A 395 3.68 -4.50 8.75
CA ALA A 395 2.97 -5.30 9.76
C ALA A 395 1.48 -5.31 9.46
N LEU A 396 0.72 -6.20 10.12
CA LEU A 396 -0.74 -6.11 10.03
C LEU A 396 -1.21 -4.78 10.62
N ASN A 397 -2.39 -4.33 10.23
CA ASN A 397 -3.12 -3.36 11.04
C ASN A 397 -3.96 -4.06 12.11
N GLU A 398 -4.50 -3.29 13.06
CA GLU A 398 -5.34 -3.80 14.15
C GLU A 398 -6.49 -4.68 13.65
N THR A 399 -7.24 -4.22 12.64
CA THR A 399 -8.40 -4.95 12.09
C THR A 399 -8.00 -6.35 11.60
N SER A 400 -6.84 -6.45 10.94
CA SER A 400 -6.33 -7.72 10.42
C SER A 400 -5.81 -8.64 11.52
N LEU A 401 -5.18 -8.08 12.57
CA LEU A 401 -4.80 -8.84 13.75
C LEU A 401 -6.02 -9.43 14.44
N LEU A 402 -7.04 -8.61 14.72
CA LEU A 402 -8.30 -9.06 15.30
C LEU A 402 -8.96 -10.14 14.44
N GLY A 403 -8.98 -9.98 13.11
CA GLY A 403 -9.44 -11.02 12.19
C GLY A 403 -8.68 -12.34 12.35
N HIS A 404 -7.36 -12.29 12.50
CA HIS A 404 -6.52 -13.47 12.77
C HIS A 404 -6.79 -14.10 14.14
N VAL A 405 -6.99 -13.28 15.17
CA VAL A 405 -7.34 -13.73 16.53
C VAL A 405 -8.72 -14.39 16.52
N ARG A 406 -9.76 -13.76 15.94
CA ARG A 406 -11.12 -14.33 15.82
C ARG A 406 -11.10 -15.69 15.10
N ARG A 407 -10.37 -15.81 13.99
CA ARG A 407 -10.19 -17.10 13.28
C ARG A 407 -9.46 -18.14 14.12
N SER A 408 -8.53 -17.71 14.96
CA SER A 408 -7.82 -18.62 15.86
C SER A 408 -8.75 -19.09 16.97
N LEU A 409 -9.42 -18.19 17.69
CA LEU A 409 -10.43 -18.51 18.71
C LEU A 409 -11.48 -19.53 18.19
N LYS A 410 -12.08 -19.27 17.01
CA LYS A 410 -13.05 -20.20 16.38
C LYS A 410 -12.48 -21.59 16.08
N ARG A 411 -11.23 -21.67 15.59
CA ARG A 411 -10.59 -22.96 15.26
C ARG A 411 -10.36 -23.86 16.47
N TYR A 412 -10.23 -23.28 17.67
CA TYR A 412 -9.96 -24.03 18.89
C TYR A 412 -11.22 -24.27 19.75
N GLN A 413 -12.35 -23.60 19.48
CA GLN A 413 -13.64 -23.92 20.10
C GLN A 413 -14.10 -25.37 19.83
N HIS A 414 -13.58 -26.02 18.79
CA HIS A 414 -13.97 -27.37 18.36
C HIS A 414 -12.89 -28.44 18.57
N ARG A 415 -11.84 -28.16 19.36
CA ARG A 415 -10.75 -29.12 19.62
C ARG A 415 -10.71 -29.55 21.08
N ILE A 416 -10.25 -30.78 21.32
CA ILE A 416 -10.06 -31.37 22.66
C ILE A 416 -8.86 -30.74 23.39
N ASP A 417 -7.91 -30.17 22.65
CA ASP A 417 -6.69 -29.56 23.20
C ASP A 417 -6.97 -28.12 23.68
N PRO A 418 -6.63 -27.74 24.94
CA PRO A 418 -6.95 -26.42 25.46
C PRO A 418 -6.34 -25.30 24.61
N LEU A 419 -7.19 -24.35 24.22
CA LEU A 419 -6.82 -23.15 23.48
C LEU A 419 -5.80 -22.33 24.28
N ARG A 420 -4.59 -22.20 23.76
CA ARG A 420 -3.56 -21.30 24.30
C ARG A 420 -3.25 -20.22 23.27
N LEU A 421 -3.89 -19.05 23.39
CA LEU A 421 -3.61 -17.88 22.56
C LEU A 421 -3.23 -16.72 23.47
N GLY A 422 -2.04 -16.16 23.25
CA GLY A 422 -1.57 -14.97 23.94
C GLY A 422 -1.60 -13.74 23.04
N ILE A 423 -1.86 -12.58 23.62
CA ILE A 423 -1.61 -11.27 23.01
C ILE A 423 -0.58 -10.55 23.89
N LEU A 424 0.50 -10.08 23.28
CA LEU A 424 1.41 -9.11 23.87
C LEU A 424 1.10 -7.74 23.25
N TYR A 425 0.76 -6.77 24.07
CA TYR A 425 0.60 -5.37 23.69
C TYR A 425 1.86 -4.63 24.11
N VAL A 426 2.56 -4.00 23.16
CA VAL A 426 3.89 -3.42 23.35
C VAL A 426 3.81 -1.93 23.04
N HIS A 427 4.11 -1.11 24.05
CA HIS A 427 4.23 0.34 23.93
C HIS A 427 5.72 0.72 23.94
N LEU A 428 6.15 1.53 22.98
CA LEU A 428 7.51 2.05 22.94
C LEU A 428 7.56 3.44 23.57
N ASP A 429 8.34 3.58 24.64
CA ASP A 429 8.46 4.85 25.34
C ASP A 429 9.28 5.85 24.52
N GLN A 430 8.99 7.14 24.66
CA GLN A 430 9.79 8.24 24.08
C GLN A 430 9.85 8.31 22.54
N LEU A 431 9.07 7.51 21.78
CA LEU A 431 9.02 7.66 20.32
C LEU A 431 8.45 9.02 19.90
N GLY A 432 7.41 9.51 20.60
CA GLY A 432 6.92 10.88 20.44
C GLY A 432 8.00 11.96 20.66
N LEU A 433 8.90 11.76 21.64
CA LEU A 433 10.01 12.67 21.92
C LEU A 433 11.07 12.63 20.80
N VAL A 434 11.35 11.44 20.24
CA VAL A 434 12.23 11.29 19.08
C VAL A 434 11.63 11.99 17.86
N ASN A 435 10.32 11.87 17.63
CA ASN A 435 9.62 12.53 16.54
C ASN A 435 9.69 14.05 16.65
N SER A 436 9.49 14.60 17.85
CA SER A 436 9.54 16.05 18.08
C SER A 436 10.96 16.61 18.05
N SER A 437 11.95 15.85 18.52
CA SER A 437 13.34 16.31 18.65
C SER A 437 14.21 16.07 17.41
N LEU A 438 14.02 14.95 16.72
CA LEU A 438 14.86 14.50 15.59
C LEU A 438 14.09 14.38 14.26
N GLY A 439 12.79 14.69 14.28
CA GLY A 439 11.92 14.69 13.11
C GLY A 439 11.28 13.33 12.78
N GLN A 440 10.14 13.41 12.08
CA GLN A 440 9.30 12.24 11.77
C GLN A 440 9.98 11.17 10.92
N ALA A 441 10.92 11.54 10.04
CA ALA A 441 11.69 10.58 9.24
C ALA A 441 12.57 9.68 10.12
N THR A 442 13.12 10.24 11.20
CA THR A 442 14.01 9.58 12.15
C THR A 442 13.24 8.59 13.02
N GLY A 443 12.08 9.00 13.55
CA GLY A 443 11.20 8.08 14.28
C GLY A 443 10.63 6.96 13.38
N ASN A 444 10.32 7.26 12.12
CA ASN A 444 9.92 6.24 11.14
C ASN A 444 11.01 5.17 10.92
N TYR A 445 12.29 5.57 10.85
CA TYR A 445 13.41 4.64 10.72
C TYR A 445 13.56 3.76 11.97
N MET A 446 13.53 4.38 13.15
CA MET A 446 13.56 3.70 14.44
C MET A 446 12.46 2.63 14.53
N TRP A 447 11.24 2.97 14.11
CA TRP A 447 10.10 2.05 14.10
C TRP A 447 10.30 0.87 13.13
N ILE A 448 10.82 1.12 11.93
CA ILE A 448 11.12 0.06 10.95
C ILE A 448 12.14 -0.94 11.51
N GLU A 449 13.19 -0.44 12.18
CA GLU A 449 14.25 -1.26 12.76
C GLU A 449 13.73 -2.08 13.95
N LEU A 450 12.96 -1.47 14.86
CA LEU A 450 12.34 -2.16 16.00
C LEU A 450 11.41 -3.29 15.54
N MET A 451 10.59 -3.04 14.51
CA MET A 451 9.71 -4.07 13.95
C MET A 451 10.48 -5.21 13.29
N ALA A 452 11.65 -4.94 12.70
CA ALA A 452 12.52 -5.99 12.18
C ALA A 452 13.12 -6.84 13.30
N ARG A 453 13.59 -6.21 14.39
CA ARG A 453 14.10 -6.90 15.59
C ARG A 453 13.04 -7.79 16.21
N LEU A 454 11.85 -7.25 16.48
CA LEU A 454 10.73 -8.01 17.05
C LEU A 454 10.41 -9.24 16.19
N ARG A 455 10.28 -9.08 14.87
CA ARG A 455 9.98 -10.20 13.95
C ARG A 455 11.02 -11.31 13.98
N SER A 456 12.30 -10.98 14.15
CA SER A 456 13.37 -11.98 14.18
C SER A 456 13.27 -12.96 15.36
N ARG A 457 12.63 -12.53 16.45
CA ARG A 457 12.44 -13.32 17.67
C ARG A 457 11.10 -14.04 17.75
N LEU A 458 10.13 -13.60 16.94
CA LEU A 458 8.79 -14.14 16.97
C LEU A 458 8.71 -15.52 16.32
N PRO A 459 7.94 -16.48 16.90
CA PRO A 459 7.63 -17.73 16.24
C PRO A 459 6.97 -17.52 14.88
N LYS A 460 7.21 -18.40 13.90
CA LYS A 460 6.61 -18.30 12.54
C LYS A 460 5.08 -18.16 12.53
N ALA A 461 4.41 -18.73 13.53
CA ALA A 461 2.96 -18.69 13.68
C ALA A 461 2.44 -17.40 14.33
N ALA A 462 3.33 -16.58 14.93
CA ALA A 462 2.95 -15.30 15.51
C ALA A 462 2.58 -14.29 14.41
N ARG A 463 1.75 -13.33 14.79
CA ARG A 463 1.31 -12.22 13.93
C ARG A 463 1.49 -10.93 14.69
N ILE A 464 2.22 -9.99 14.09
CA ILE A 464 2.48 -8.67 14.64
C ILE A 464 1.68 -7.63 13.86
N ALA A 465 1.10 -6.68 14.57
CA ALA A 465 0.37 -5.56 14.01
C ALA A 465 0.82 -4.24 14.65
N ARG A 466 0.86 -3.19 13.84
CA ARG A 466 0.94 -1.82 14.36
C ARG A 466 -0.48 -1.40 14.73
N ILE A 467 -0.66 -0.93 15.96
CA ILE A 467 -1.98 -0.53 16.49
C ILE A 467 -2.11 0.99 16.41
N ASP A 468 -1.10 1.71 16.89
CA ASP A 468 -1.03 3.16 16.88
C ASP A 468 0.37 3.66 16.50
N GLU A 469 0.65 4.96 16.65
CA GLU A 469 1.95 5.56 16.34
C GLU A 469 3.10 4.89 17.10
N ASP A 470 2.91 4.65 18.40
CA ASP A 470 3.92 4.14 19.35
C ASP A 470 3.62 2.71 19.84
N ASP A 471 2.56 2.08 19.31
CA ASP A 471 2.03 0.81 19.80
C ASP A 471 2.05 -0.31 18.75
N CYS A 472 2.39 -1.51 19.20
CA CYS A 472 2.18 -2.72 18.43
C CYS A 472 1.59 -3.85 19.28
N ALA A 473 0.88 -4.76 18.64
CA ALA A 473 0.34 -5.95 19.28
C ALA A 473 0.75 -7.21 18.55
N ILE A 474 1.04 -8.26 19.31
CA ILE A 474 1.58 -9.52 18.85
C ILE A 474 0.65 -10.64 19.32
N ALA A 475 -0.04 -11.29 18.38
CA ALA A 475 -0.81 -12.49 18.66
C ALA A 475 0.08 -13.73 18.50
N VAL A 476 0.22 -14.51 19.56
CA VAL A 476 1.07 -15.70 19.60
C VAL A 476 0.24 -16.94 19.93
N PRO A 477 0.01 -17.84 18.95
CA PRO A 477 -0.74 -19.07 19.20
C PRO A 477 0.16 -20.14 19.85
N LYS A 478 -0.48 -21.02 20.64
CA LYS A 478 0.09 -22.21 21.28
C LYS A 478 1.19 -21.95 22.34
N LEU A 479 1.17 -20.80 22.99
CA LEU A 479 2.04 -20.52 24.15
C LEU A 479 1.21 -20.36 25.42
N ASP A 480 1.68 -20.95 26.51
CA ASP A 480 1.16 -20.71 27.85
C ASP A 480 1.73 -19.42 28.45
N LYS A 481 1.21 -19.04 29.63
CA LYS A 481 1.62 -17.84 30.37
C LYS A 481 3.14 -17.76 30.54
N ALA A 482 3.77 -18.80 31.07
CA ALA A 482 5.21 -18.80 31.36
C ALA A 482 6.06 -18.56 30.10
N ARG A 483 5.69 -19.15 28.96
CA ARG A 483 6.40 -18.92 27.69
C ARG A 483 6.14 -17.53 27.11
N LEU A 484 4.95 -16.97 27.30
CA LEU A 484 4.65 -15.59 26.90
C LEU A 484 5.44 -14.58 27.72
N GLU A 485 5.59 -14.81 29.03
CA GLU A 485 6.41 -14.00 29.93
C GLU A 485 7.90 -14.06 29.54
N ALA A 486 8.42 -15.26 29.25
CA ALA A 486 9.79 -15.42 28.74
C ALA A 486 10.02 -14.70 27.39
N LEU A 487 9.03 -14.77 26.49
CA LEU A 487 9.06 -14.04 25.23
C LEU A 487 9.05 -12.52 25.47
N ALA A 488 8.17 -12.01 26.33
CA ALA A 488 8.11 -10.58 26.66
C ALA A 488 9.44 -10.06 27.22
N ASN A 489 10.08 -10.81 28.11
CA ASN A 489 11.41 -10.50 28.61
C ASN A 489 12.47 -10.43 27.51
N THR A 490 12.43 -11.38 26.57
CA THR A 490 13.36 -11.40 25.42
C THR A 490 13.13 -10.19 24.52
N LEU A 491 11.88 -9.89 24.16
CA LEU A 491 11.53 -8.75 23.31
C LEU A 491 11.95 -7.43 23.96
N ARG A 492 11.72 -7.27 25.27
CA ARG A 492 12.17 -6.09 26.02
C ARG A 492 13.68 -5.92 25.94
N ALA A 493 14.45 -6.98 26.20
CA ALA A 493 15.91 -6.93 26.16
C ALA A 493 16.46 -6.58 24.76
N ASP A 494 15.80 -7.03 23.69
CA ASP A 494 16.18 -6.69 22.31
C ASP A 494 15.77 -5.26 21.91
N ILE A 495 14.67 -4.74 22.47
CA ILE A 495 14.22 -3.35 22.25
C ILE A 495 15.20 -2.37 22.91
N SER A 496 15.62 -2.63 24.16
CA SER A 496 16.57 -1.79 24.89
C SER A 496 18.00 -1.81 24.31
N GLN A 497 18.27 -2.60 23.26
CA GLN A 497 19.55 -2.51 22.54
C GLN A 497 19.63 -1.20 21.74
N PRO A 498 20.77 -0.49 21.72
CA PRO A 498 20.88 0.76 21.00
C PRO A 498 20.58 0.62 19.49
N ILE A 499 19.89 1.62 18.93
CA ILE A 499 19.56 1.71 17.50
C ILE A 499 20.50 2.74 16.86
N LEU A 500 21.31 2.28 15.91
CA LEU A 500 22.20 3.16 15.17
C LEU A 500 21.41 3.89 14.07
N MET A 501 21.30 5.20 14.23
CA MET A 501 20.59 6.13 13.34
C MET A 501 21.58 6.84 12.40
N PRO A 502 21.26 6.99 11.11
CA PRO A 502 22.06 7.82 10.19
C PRO A 502 22.04 9.32 10.61
N PRO A 503 23.17 10.05 10.63
CA PRO A 503 24.53 9.68 10.22
C PRO A 503 25.48 9.47 11.42
N ARG A 504 25.12 8.59 12.37
CA ARG A 504 25.88 8.10 13.57
C ARG A 504 25.39 8.60 14.94
N GLN A 505 24.08 8.69 15.16
CA GLN A 505 23.53 8.81 16.52
C GLN A 505 23.03 7.45 17.01
N SER A 506 23.15 7.18 18.31
CA SER A 506 22.65 5.96 18.93
C SER A 506 21.49 6.34 19.85
N VAL A 507 20.30 5.80 19.57
CA VAL A 507 19.11 6.03 20.40
C VAL A 507 18.80 4.75 21.15
N VAL A 508 18.55 4.87 22.46
CA VAL A 508 18.05 3.79 23.31
C VAL A 508 16.60 4.11 23.61
N THR A 509 15.75 3.10 23.58
CA THR A 509 14.33 3.20 23.91
C THR A 509 13.97 2.06 24.83
N ASP A 510 13.05 2.33 25.74
CA ASP A 510 12.47 1.29 26.57
C ASP A 510 11.04 0.97 26.12
N THR A 511 10.48 -0.07 26.73
CA THR A 511 9.15 -0.55 26.39
C THR A 511 8.42 -1.09 27.61
N ASN A 512 7.11 -0.90 27.58
CA ASN A 512 6.16 -1.52 28.50
C ASN A 512 5.32 -2.56 27.75
N ILE A 513 5.19 -3.76 28.32
CA ILE A 513 4.51 -4.89 27.66
C ILE A 513 3.36 -5.40 28.52
N GLY A 514 2.15 -5.41 27.97
CA GLY A 514 0.99 -6.06 28.57
C GLY A 514 0.74 -7.43 27.95
N ILE A 515 0.43 -8.45 28.76
CA ILE A 515 0.20 -9.81 28.30
C ILE A 515 -1.22 -10.24 28.69
N ALA A 516 -2.03 -10.64 27.71
CA ALA A 516 -3.28 -11.38 27.96
C ALA A 516 -3.16 -12.79 27.39
N VAL A 517 -3.70 -13.77 28.10
CA VAL A 517 -3.69 -15.18 27.69
C VAL A 517 -5.07 -15.78 27.92
N THR A 518 -5.52 -16.60 26.97
CA THR A 518 -6.78 -17.32 27.11
C THR A 518 -6.72 -18.30 28.29
N GLN A 519 -7.73 -18.25 29.14
CA GLN A 519 -7.96 -19.20 30.22
C GLN A 519 -9.01 -20.25 29.81
N PRO A 520 -8.91 -21.51 30.30
CA PRO A 520 -9.84 -22.59 29.93
C PRO A 520 -11.31 -22.28 30.25
N ASP A 521 -11.56 -21.58 31.36
CA ASP A 521 -12.90 -21.41 31.93
C ASP A 521 -13.60 -20.11 31.49
N TYR A 522 -13.02 -19.36 30.53
CA TYR A 522 -13.55 -18.08 30.07
C TYR A 522 -13.67 -18.02 28.55
N VAL A 523 -14.81 -17.52 28.06
CA VAL A 523 -15.05 -17.33 26.63
C VAL A 523 -14.57 -15.94 26.21
N TYR A 524 -13.44 -15.91 25.53
CA TYR A 524 -12.85 -14.67 25.02
C TYR A 524 -13.38 -14.30 23.63
N THR A 525 -13.60 -13.00 23.41
CA THR A 525 -13.62 -12.39 22.08
C THR A 525 -12.22 -11.86 21.73
N ALA A 526 -11.97 -11.54 20.45
CA ALA A 526 -10.68 -11.01 20.06
C ALA A 526 -10.42 -9.62 20.65
N GLU A 527 -11.48 -8.83 20.73
CA GLU A 527 -11.55 -7.50 21.32
C GLU A 527 -11.24 -7.56 22.82
N ASN A 528 -11.81 -8.54 23.54
CA ASN A 528 -11.54 -8.74 24.96
C ASN A 528 -10.05 -9.03 25.19
N LEU A 529 -9.44 -9.96 24.45
CA LEU A 529 -8.01 -10.27 24.62
C LEU A 529 -7.10 -9.08 24.32
N LEU A 530 -7.40 -8.31 23.27
CA LEU A 530 -6.59 -7.14 22.92
C LEU A 530 -6.72 -6.05 23.99
N ARG A 531 -7.94 -5.78 24.45
CA ARG A 531 -8.24 -4.84 25.54
C ARG A 531 -7.57 -5.26 26.85
N ASP A 532 -7.63 -6.53 27.20
CA ASP A 532 -7.05 -7.06 28.44
C ASP A 532 -5.51 -6.94 28.39
N ALA A 533 -4.89 -7.22 27.23
CA ALA A 533 -3.45 -7.01 27.05
C ALA A 533 -3.08 -5.52 27.13
N HIS A 534 -3.88 -4.63 26.52
CA HIS A 534 -3.69 -3.19 26.63
C HIS A 534 -3.80 -2.70 28.09
N THR A 535 -4.78 -3.21 28.84
CA THR A 535 -4.98 -2.89 30.26
C THR A 535 -3.77 -3.27 31.10
N ALA A 536 -3.19 -4.45 30.84
CA ALA A 536 -1.95 -4.89 31.49
C ALA A 536 -0.75 -4.00 31.11
N MET A 537 -0.66 -3.55 29.85
CA MET A 537 0.38 -2.63 29.41
C MET A 537 0.31 -1.30 30.16
N LEU A 538 -0.89 -0.72 30.28
CA LEU A 538 -1.11 0.50 31.05
C LEU A 538 -0.72 0.31 32.52
N ARG A 539 -1.01 -0.85 33.10
CA ARG A 539 -0.57 -1.18 34.46
C ARG A 539 0.97 -1.23 34.55
N ALA A 540 1.65 -1.83 33.58
CA ALA A 540 3.11 -1.84 33.52
C ALA A 540 3.68 -0.42 33.48
N LYS A 541 3.11 0.45 32.63
CA LYS A 541 3.49 1.86 32.52
C LYS A 541 3.28 2.63 33.84
N SER A 542 2.15 2.39 34.51
CA SER A 542 1.79 3.06 35.77
C SER A 542 2.70 2.73 36.97
N LEU A 543 3.47 1.64 36.88
CA LEU A 543 4.38 1.21 37.92
C LEU A 543 5.78 1.84 37.77
N GLY A 544 5.96 2.76 36.81
CA GLY A 544 7.16 3.60 36.65
C GLY A 544 8.44 2.85 36.21
N GLN A 545 8.43 1.52 36.18
CA GLN A 545 9.56 0.69 35.77
C GLN A 545 9.27 0.01 34.43
N THR A 546 10.29 -0.03 33.56
CA THR A 546 10.28 -0.71 32.26
C THR A 546 10.08 -2.22 32.44
N GLN A 547 8.84 -2.69 32.36
CA GLN A 547 8.50 -4.07 32.70
C GLN A 547 7.36 -4.63 31.85
N TYR A 548 7.07 -5.92 32.07
CA TYR A 548 5.84 -6.52 31.56
C TYR A 548 4.85 -6.77 32.69
N GLN A 549 3.56 -6.78 32.38
CA GLN A 549 2.51 -7.19 33.29
C GLN A 549 1.57 -8.18 32.61
N VAL A 550 1.14 -9.19 33.35
CA VAL A 550 0.12 -10.15 32.88
C VAL A 550 -1.23 -9.72 33.40
N PHE A 551 -2.21 -9.64 32.51
CA PHE A 551 -3.58 -9.29 32.86
C PHE A 551 -4.13 -10.20 33.96
N ALA A 552 -4.59 -9.58 35.04
CA ALA A 552 -5.36 -10.19 36.09
C ALA A 552 -6.72 -9.49 36.19
N THR A 553 -7.78 -10.21 36.53
CA THR A 553 -9.16 -9.70 36.54
C THR A 553 -9.35 -8.43 37.39
N GLY A 554 -8.60 -8.26 38.49
CA GLY A 554 -8.63 -7.04 39.32
C GLY A 554 -7.96 -5.80 38.70
N MET A 555 -7.21 -5.93 37.58
CA MET A 555 -6.55 -4.78 36.93
C MET A 555 -7.52 -3.83 36.24
N LEU A 556 -8.63 -4.35 35.71
CA LEU A 556 -9.66 -3.52 35.07
C LEU A 556 -10.36 -2.62 36.12
N GLU A 557 -10.66 -3.18 37.28
CA GLU A 557 -11.26 -2.44 38.40
C GLU A 557 -10.28 -1.40 38.97
N ALA A 558 -9.00 -1.73 39.10
CA ALA A 558 -7.97 -0.79 39.57
C ALA A 558 -7.78 0.41 38.62
N ASN A 559 -7.83 0.19 37.30
CA ASN A 559 -7.73 1.29 36.32
C ASN A 559 -8.98 2.18 36.33
N LEU A 560 -10.18 1.59 36.45
CA LEU A 560 -11.41 2.36 36.60
C LEU A 560 -11.41 3.16 37.92
N GLN A 561 -11.01 2.55 39.03
CA GLN A 561 -10.88 3.22 40.32
C GLN A 561 -9.89 4.38 40.28
N ARG A 562 -8.77 4.22 39.55
CA ARG A 562 -7.78 5.30 39.36
C ARG A 562 -8.37 6.48 38.58
N PHE A 563 -9.10 6.20 37.50
CA PHE A 563 -9.78 7.23 36.72
C PHE A 563 -10.85 7.97 37.54
N THR A 564 -11.62 7.24 38.34
CA THR A 564 -12.58 7.84 39.28
C THR A 564 -11.87 8.72 40.33
N LEU A 565 -10.77 8.22 40.91
CA LEU A 565 -9.98 8.94 41.91
C LEU A 565 -9.35 10.22 41.35
N GLU A 566 -8.99 10.26 40.07
CA GLU A 566 -8.50 11.48 39.40
C GLU A 566 -9.59 12.56 39.33
N GLY A 567 -10.81 12.18 38.95
CA GLY A 567 -11.96 13.08 38.95
C GLY A 567 -12.27 13.62 40.35
N GLU A 568 -12.29 12.71 41.34
CA GLU A 568 -12.48 13.04 42.75
C GLU A 568 -11.36 13.96 43.28
N LEU A 569 -10.10 13.75 42.90
CA LEU A 569 -8.95 14.56 43.34
C LEU A 569 -9.06 16.01 42.87
N ARG A 570 -9.44 16.21 41.60
CA ARG A 570 -9.66 17.55 41.04
C ARG A 570 -10.78 18.28 41.79
N GLN A 571 -11.87 17.58 42.09
CA GLN A 571 -12.98 18.13 42.86
C GLN A 571 -12.54 18.43 44.31
N GLY A 572 -11.81 17.52 44.95
CA GLY A 572 -11.33 17.69 46.32
C GLY A 572 -10.44 18.90 46.51
N ILE A 573 -9.61 19.25 45.52
CA ILE A 573 -8.76 20.45 45.55
C ILE A 573 -9.65 21.71 45.49
N ALA A 574 -10.65 21.71 44.60
CA ALA A 574 -11.58 22.83 44.46
C ALA A 574 -12.49 23.02 45.69
N GLU A 575 -12.87 21.93 46.35
CA GLU A 575 -13.75 21.92 47.52
C GLU A 575 -13.01 21.95 48.87
N GLN A 576 -11.68 22.15 48.86
CA GLN A 576 -10.85 22.26 50.07
C GLN A 576 -10.98 21.05 51.01
N GLN A 577 -11.00 19.84 50.45
CA GLN A 577 -11.13 18.58 51.21
C GLN A 577 -9.80 18.10 51.84
N PHE A 578 -8.79 18.96 51.92
CA PHE A 578 -7.45 18.62 52.39
C PHE A 578 -7.14 19.28 53.72
N GLU A 579 -6.34 18.58 54.54
CA GLU A 579 -5.82 19.09 55.80
C GLU A 579 -4.30 18.83 55.90
N LEU A 580 -3.60 19.67 56.65
CA LEU A 580 -2.20 19.43 57.00
C LEU A 580 -2.11 18.82 58.40
N TYR A 581 -1.37 17.71 58.47
CA TYR A 581 -0.96 17.10 59.72
C TYR A 581 0.52 17.39 59.94
N TYR A 582 0.92 17.54 61.19
CA TYR A 582 2.25 18.00 61.56
C TYR A 582 2.93 16.92 62.39
N GLN A 583 4.06 16.41 61.89
CA GLN A 583 4.86 15.42 62.60
C GLN A 583 6.05 16.10 63.28
N PRO A 584 6.28 15.91 64.59
CA PRO A 584 7.34 16.62 65.30
C PRO A 584 8.72 16.12 64.91
N ILE A 585 9.63 17.08 64.69
CA ILE A 585 11.08 16.88 64.54
C ILE A 585 11.71 17.26 65.88
N VAL A 586 12.41 16.32 66.51
CA VAL A 586 12.93 16.46 67.87
C VAL A 586 14.46 16.41 67.85
N SER A 587 15.11 17.31 68.59
CA SER A 587 16.55 17.25 68.78
C SER A 587 16.93 16.04 69.63
N LEU A 588 17.76 15.15 69.09
CA LEU A 588 18.22 13.94 69.80
C LEU A 588 19.10 14.27 71.00
N HIS A 589 19.74 15.44 70.99
CA HIS A 589 20.64 15.90 72.04
C HIS A 589 19.89 16.53 73.22
N THR A 590 18.91 17.39 72.93
CA THR A 590 18.21 18.18 73.96
C THR A 590 16.83 17.62 74.31
N GLY A 591 16.27 16.73 73.48
CA GLY A 591 14.89 16.22 73.61
C GLY A 591 13.82 17.28 73.33
N LYS A 592 14.21 18.47 72.85
CA LYS A 592 13.30 19.58 72.55
C LYS A 592 12.79 19.48 71.11
N ILE A 593 11.55 19.91 70.89
CA ILE A 593 10.93 19.97 69.56
C ILE A 593 11.62 21.07 68.75
N ALA A 594 12.34 20.70 67.70
CA ALA A 594 12.95 21.64 66.78
C ALA A 594 11.93 22.24 65.80
N GLY A 595 10.91 21.45 65.43
CA GLY A 595 9.94 21.85 64.43
C GLY A 595 8.96 20.76 64.07
N PHE A 596 8.30 20.92 62.93
CA PHE A 596 7.37 19.94 62.38
C PHE A 596 7.56 19.77 60.87
N GLU A 597 7.32 18.55 60.38
CA GLU A 597 7.06 18.30 58.97
C GLU A 597 5.56 18.43 58.68
N ALA A 598 5.21 19.21 57.67
CA ALA A 598 3.83 19.40 57.21
C ALA A 598 3.47 18.34 56.16
N LEU A 599 2.51 17.48 56.51
CA LEU A 599 2.11 16.31 55.74
C LEU A 599 0.64 16.41 55.33
N VAL A 600 0.38 16.44 54.03
CA VAL A 600 -0.98 16.55 53.49
C VAL A 600 -1.82 15.30 53.77
N ARG A 601 -3.10 15.49 54.06
CA ARG A 601 -4.10 14.44 54.30
C ARG A 601 -5.35 14.78 53.48
N TRP A 602 -5.92 13.79 52.80
CA TRP A 602 -7.17 13.99 52.07
C TRP A 602 -8.33 13.39 52.85
N LEU A 603 -9.27 14.24 53.26
CA LEU A 603 -10.49 13.85 53.96
C LEU A 603 -11.67 13.88 52.98
N HIS A 604 -11.85 12.78 52.26
CA HIS A 604 -12.92 12.65 51.28
C HIS A 604 -14.28 12.50 51.98
N PRO A 605 -15.34 13.23 51.56
CA PRO A 605 -16.64 13.22 52.24
C PRO A 605 -17.29 11.83 52.29
N GLU A 606 -17.16 11.04 51.21
CA GLU A 606 -17.73 9.68 51.14
C GLU A 606 -16.77 8.57 51.56
N ARG A 607 -15.47 8.67 51.21
CA ARG A 607 -14.47 7.61 51.40
C ARG A 607 -13.71 7.72 52.72
N GLY A 608 -13.90 8.83 53.44
CA GLY A 608 -13.11 9.15 54.63
C GLY A 608 -11.66 9.47 54.27
N PHE A 609 -10.73 9.03 55.11
CA PHE A 609 -9.31 9.32 54.94
C PHE A 609 -8.70 8.57 53.75
N ILE A 610 -8.16 9.31 52.77
CA ILE A 610 -7.41 8.76 51.64
C ILE A 610 -5.91 8.98 51.89
N SER A 611 -5.15 7.88 51.83
CA SER A 611 -3.70 7.90 52.07
C SER A 611 -2.95 8.75 51.03
N PRO A 612 -1.96 9.56 51.44
CA PRO A 612 -1.07 10.31 50.54
C PRO A 612 -0.41 9.43 49.47
N GLY A 613 -0.04 8.20 49.82
CA GLY A 613 0.55 7.25 48.87
C GLY A 613 -0.38 6.85 47.72
N MET A 614 -1.69 7.12 47.81
CA MET A 614 -2.65 6.87 46.74
C MET A 614 -2.85 8.08 45.81
N PHE A 615 -2.88 9.29 46.37
CA PHE A 615 -3.26 10.48 45.59
C PHE A 615 -2.09 11.39 45.22
N VAL A 616 -0.99 11.41 45.97
CA VAL A 616 0.18 12.26 45.65
C VAL A 616 0.82 11.82 44.32
N PRO A 617 1.10 10.52 44.07
CA PRO A 617 1.62 10.10 42.76
C PRO A 617 0.65 10.42 41.61
N LEU A 618 -0.65 10.25 41.85
CA LEU A 618 -1.68 10.59 40.88
C LEU A 618 -1.71 12.10 40.58
N ALA A 619 -1.53 12.93 41.61
CA ALA A 619 -1.44 14.38 41.46
C ALA A 619 -0.21 14.79 40.65
N GLU A 620 0.93 14.14 40.83
CA GLU A 620 2.16 14.41 40.07
C GLU A 620 2.05 14.03 38.60
N GLU A 621 1.47 12.86 38.32
CA GLU A 621 1.27 12.39 36.95
C GLU A 621 0.31 13.31 36.16
N THR A 622 -0.77 13.74 36.81
CA THR A 622 -1.84 14.55 36.20
C THR A 622 -1.58 16.06 36.25
N GLY A 623 -0.51 16.49 36.94
CA GLY A 623 -0.19 17.90 37.17
C GLY A 623 -1.04 18.59 38.24
N LEU A 624 -1.98 17.88 38.88
CA LEU A 624 -2.77 18.39 40.01
C LEU A 624 -1.93 18.64 41.27
N ILE A 625 -0.69 18.14 41.33
CA ILE A 625 0.24 18.43 42.43
C ILE A 625 0.64 19.91 42.48
N ILE A 626 0.59 20.62 41.36
CA ILE A 626 0.92 22.04 41.27
C ILE A 626 -0.04 22.88 42.15
N PRO A 627 -1.37 22.89 41.88
CA PRO A 627 -2.31 23.64 42.70
C PRO A 627 -2.40 23.11 44.14
N LEU A 628 -2.27 21.80 44.35
CA LEU A 628 -2.26 21.22 45.68
C LEU A 628 -1.02 21.66 46.49
N GLY A 629 0.15 21.64 45.88
CA GLY A 629 1.41 22.01 46.51
C GLY A 629 1.48 23.50 46.85
N GLN A 630 0.89 24.37 46.02
CA GLN A 630 0.70 25.77 46.37
C GLN A 630 -0.15 25.91 47.65
N TRP A 631 -1.29 25.23 47.72
CA TRP A 631 -2.16 25.24 48.91
C TRP A 631 -1.44 24.69 50.16
N ILE A 632 -0.64 23.62 50.02
CA ILE A 632 0.18 23.06 51.12
C ILE A 632 1.15 24.15 51.63
N CYS A 633 1.85 24.84 50.74
CA CYS A 633 2.82 25.88 51.12
C CYS A 633 2.14 27.03 51.85
N GLU A 634 1.04 27.57 51.31
CA GLU A 634 0.30 28.69 51.90
C GLU A 634 -0.24 28.34 53.30
N THR A 635 -0.80 27.13 53.44
CA THR A 635 -1.41 26.64 54.69
C THR A 635 -0.34 26.36 55.75
N ALA A 636 0.78 25.73 55.38
CA ALA A 636 1.90 25.49 56.30
C ALA A 636 2.52 26.81 56.78
N CYS A 637 2.69 27.79 55.88
CA CYS A 637 3.17 29.11 56.23
C CYS A 637 2.21 29.86 57.17
N GLN A 638 0.90 29.70 56.98
CA GLN A 638 -0.11 30.30 57.85
C GLN A 638 -0.05 29.70 59.25
N GLN A 639 0.01 28.37 59.34
CA GLN A 639 0.10 27.70 60.64
C GLN A 639 1.39 28.04 61.39
N ALA A 640 2.52 28.09 60.69
CA ALA A 640 3.81 28.48 61.27
C ALA A 640 3.74 29.86 61.93
N TYR A 641 3.10 30.81 61.25
CA TYR A 641 2.93 32.16 61.76
C TYR A 641 1.99 32.22 62.97
N GLU A 642 0.89 31.47 62.96
CA GLU A 642 0.00 31.36 64.12
C GLU A 642 0.71 30.79 65.34
N TRP A 643 1.53 29.75 65.15
CA TRP A 643 2.36 29.23 66.24
C TRP A 643 3.39 30.25 66.73
N LYS A 644 3.99 31.03 65.82
CA LYS A 644 4.93 32.10 66.20
C LYS A 644 4.27 33.19 67.04
N LEU A 645 3.03 33.59 66.70
CA LEU A 645 2.28 34.56 67.49
C LEU A 645 1.94 34.05 68.89
N GLN A 646 1.66 32.75 69.03
CA GLN A 646 1.40 32.13 70.32
C GLN A 646 2.68 31.93 71.15
N LEU A 647 3.83 31.76 70.48
CA LEU A 647 5.11 31.37 71.07
C LEU A 647 6.27 32.22 70.49
N PRO A 648 6.34 33.52 70.83
CA PRO A 648 7.26 34.46 70.19
C PRO A 648 8.74 34.12 70.41
N ASP A 649 9.09 33.51 71.54
CA ASP A 649 10.49 33.23 71.92
C ASP A 649 11.01 31.86 71.42
N TRP A 650 10.17 31.04 70.78
CA TRP A 650 10.60 29.73 70.27
C TRP A 650 11.05 29.82 68.80
N PRO A 651 12.25 29.32 68.45
CA PRO A 651 12.62 29.11 67.07
C PRO A 651 11.85 27.91 66.52
N LEU A 652 11.02 28.12 65.50
CA LEU A 652 10.19 27.06 64.93
C LEU A 652 10.61 26.74 63.49
N LEU A 653 10.99 25.48 63.27
CA LEU A 653 11.25 24.92 61.95
C LEU A 653 9.96 24.29 61.37
N ILE A 654 9.62 24.59 60.11
CA ILE A 654 8.59 23.88 59.35
C ILE A 654 9.19 23.31 58.08
N SER A 655 9.14 21.98 57.95
CA SER A 655 9.53 21.22 56.77
C SER A 655 8.34 21.04 55.82
N ILE A 656 8.52 21.29 54.52
CA ILE A 656 7.49 21.15 53.47
C ILE A 656 8.08 20.37 52.30
N ASN A 657 7.40 19.29 51.89
CA ASN A 657 7.78 18.50 50.72
C ASN A 657 7.48 19.24 49.41
N LEU A 658 8.44 19.22 48.50
CA LEU A 658 8.30 19.77 47.16
C LEU A 658 8.30 18.64 46.13
N SER A 659 7.30 18.62 45.24
CA SER A 659 7.26 17.63 44.16
C SER A 659 8.22 17.98 43.01
N GLY A 660 8.65 16.97 42.25
CA GLY A 660 9.46 17.18 41.04
C GLY A 660 8.79 18.09 40.02
N ARG A 661 7.47 17.95 39.84
CA ARG A 661 6.68 18.82 38.94
C ARG A 661 6.69 20.28 39.37
N GLN A 662 6.65 20.56 40.67
CA GLN A 662 6.75 21.93 41.18
C GLN A 662 8.16 22.48 41.01
N PHE A 663 9.19 21.65 41.18
CA PHE A 663 10.58 22.03 40.97
C PHE A 663 10.88 22.43 39.52
N GLU A 664 10.12 21.90 38.55
CA GLU A 664 10.19 22.28 37.13
C GLU A 664 9.38 23.54 36.78
N GLN A 665 8.56 24.09 37.70
CA GLN A 665 7.74 25.27 37.41
C GLN A 665 8.57 26.55 37.31
N LEU A 666 8.34 27.30 36.23
CA LEU A 666 8.98 28.60 36.02
C LEU A 666 8.58 29.64 37.08
N ASP A 667 7.35 29.54 37.62
CA ASP A 667 6.77 30.48 38.58
C ASP A 667 6.90 30.04 40.05
N LEU A 668 7.60 28.92 40.34
CA LEU A 668 7.76 28.40 41.71
C LEU A 668 8.31 29.45 42.67
N LEU A 669 9.34 30.18 42.25
CA LEU A 669 9.99 31.21 43.07
C LEU A 669 9.01 32.32 43.44
N ASP A 670 8.18 32.76 42.48
CA ASP A 670 7.18 33.80 42.72
C ASP A 670 6.10 33.29 43.67
N GLN A 671 5.64 32.04 43.52
CA GLN A 671 4.65 31.42 44.40
C GLN A 671 5.15 31.30 45.85
N LEU A 672 6.40 30.85 46.03
CA LEU A 672 7.02 30.74 47.35
C LEU A 672 7.28 32.13 47.95
N ALA A 673 7.80 33.08 47.15
CA ALA A 673 7.99 34.45 47.58
C ALA A 673 6.67 35.08 48.04
N ASN A 674 5.57 34.87 47.32
CA ASN A 674 4.23 35.33 47.72
C ASN A 674 3.73 34.65 49.00
N SER A 675 4.01 33.36 49.19
CA SER A 675 3.63 32.63 50.40
C SER A 675 4.40 33.10 51.63
N PHE A 676 5.67 33.52 51.45
CA PHE A 676 6.52 34.03 52.51
C PHE A 676 6.37 35.55 52.74
N SER A 677 5.98 36.32 51.72
CA SER A 677 5.85 37.78 51.82
C SER A 677 4.53 38.21 52.46
N GLY A 678 4.63 39.04 53.50
CA GLY A 678 3.49 39.51 54.30
C GLY A 678 3.54 39.13 55.78
N ARG A 679 4.52 38.33 56.21
CA ARG A 679 4.68 37.87 57.60
C ARG A 679 6.12 38.07 58.05
N ALA A 680 6.34 38.58 59.27
CA ALA A 680 7.69 38.75 59.82
C ALA A 680 8.32 37.36 60.05
N LEU A 681 9.33 37.02 59.26
CA LEU A 681 10.02 35.72 59.27
C LEU A 681 11.02 35.57 60.44
N GLU A 682 11.18 36.59 61.28
CA GLU A 682 12.14 36.56 62.39
C GLU A 682 11.79 35.44 63.39
N GLY A 683 12.66 34.43 63.46
CA GLY A 683 12.50 33.27 64.33
C GLY A 683 11.62 32.14 63.77
N LEU A 684 11.25 32.20 62.48
CA LEU A 684 10.69 31.08 61.71
C LEU A 684 11.73 30.56 60.71
N THR A 685 11.88 29.25 60.59
CA THR A 685 12.72 28.63 59.56
C THR A 685 11.87 27.71 58.71
N PHE A 686 11.73 28.02 57.41
CA PHE A 686 11.12 27.11 56.46
C PHE A 686 12.19 26.23 55.84
N LYS A 687 11.94 24.93 55.79
CA LYS A 687 12.81 23.94 55.14
C LYS A 687 12.02 23.29 54.01
N LEU A 688 12.55 23.36 52.79
CA LEU A 688 11.96 22.68 51.64
C LEU A 688 12.66 21.34 51.45
N GLU A 689 11.88 20.28 51.37
CA GLU A 689 12.39 18.92 51.20
C GLU A 689 12.27 18.54 49.73
N ILE A 690 13.40 18.11 49.16
CA ILE A 690 13.54 17.69 47.78
C ILE A 690 14.13 16.30 47.75
N THR A 691 13.65 15.44 46.86
CA THR A 691 14.18 14.09 46.73
C THR A 691 15.42 14.07 45.84
N GLU A 692 16.25 13.04 45.99
CA GLU A 692 17.44 12.84 45.15
C GLU A 692 17.11 12.83 43.65
N SER A 693 16.03 12.16 43.25
CA SER A 693 15.65 11.98 41.85
C SER A 693 15.30 13.29 41.15
N MET A 694 14.78 14.28 41.89
CA MET A 694 14.43 15.60 41.37
C MET A 694 15.64 16.39 40.87
N VAL A 695 16.82 16.16 41.47
CA VAL A 695 18.02 16.96 41.21
C VAL A 695 18.90 16.34 40.13
N MET A 696 18.69 15.06 39.79
CA MET A 696 19.58 14.31 38.89
C MET A 696 19.30 14.47 37.39
N GLY A 697 18.18 15.11 37.00
CA GLY A 697 17.81 15.34 35.60
C GLY A 697 18.70 16.36 34.89
N ASP A 698 18.58 17.64 35.28
CA ASP A 698 19.46 18.75 34.86
C ASP A 698 20.12 19.37 36.09
N VAL A 699 21.29 18.83 36.43
CA VAL A 699 21.99 19.13 37.68
C VAL A 699 22.38 20.61 37.79
N GLU A 700 22.77 21.27 36.69
CA GLU A 700 23.19 22.67 36.73
C GLU A 700 21.97 23.60 36.92
N ALA A 701 20.88 23.34 36.19
CA ALA A 701 19.64 24.09 36.37
C ALA A 701 19.05 23.90 37.79
N ALA A 702 19.14 22.69 38.33
CA ALA A 702 18.71 22.40 39.69
C ALA A 702 19.53 23.15 40.74
N ILE A 703 20.86 23.18 40.60
CA ILE A 703 21.75 23.97 41.47
C ILE A 703 21.38 25.45 41.45
N ASP A 704 21.16 26.02 40.26
CA ASP A 704 20.77 27.42 40.10
C ASP A 704 19.42 27.73 40.79
N LEU A 705 18.43 26.84 40.63
CA LEU A 705 17.15 26.98 41.30
C LEU A 705 17.29 26.89 42.83
N MET A 706 18.08 25.94 43.33
CA MET A 706 18.32 25.78 44.77
C MET A 706 18.98 27.02 45.39
N PHE A 707 19.95 27.65 44.70
CA PHE A 707 20.50 28.93 45.16
C PHE A 707 19.44 30.04 45.20
N LYS A 708 18.55 30.10 44.20
CA LYS A 708 17.45 31.07 44.20
C LYS A 708 16.45 30.80 45.33
N LEU A 709 16.13 29.54 45.61
CA LEU A 709 15.27 29.17 46.74
C LEU A 709 15.88 29.63 48.06
N ARG A 710 17.18 29.37 48.30
CA ARG A 710 17.86 29.87 49.51
C ARG A 710 17.87 31.39 49.63
N SER A 711 17.91 32.11 48.50
CA SER A 711 17.85 33.58 48.53
C SER A 711 16.53 34.13 49.10
N LEU A 712 15.47 33.29 49.15
CA LEU A 712 14.20 33.60 49.82
C LEU A 712 14.26 33.40 51.35
N GLY A 713 15.38 32.92 51.90
CA GLY A 713 15.57 32.69 53.33
C GLY A 713 15.13 31.32 53.83
N CYS A 714 14.78 30.38 52.95
CA CYS A 714 14.50 28.99 53.32
C CYS A 714 15.78 28.14 53.36
N LYS A 715 15.73 27.06 54.14
CA LYS A 715 16.72 25.97 54.14
C LYS A 715 16.29 24.87 53.18
N LEU A 716 17.23 24.09 52.70
CA LEU A 716 16.97 22.94 51.82
C LEU A 716 17.35 21.63 52.51
N SER A 717 16.49 20.61 52.36
CA SER A 717 16.70 19.26 52.84
C SER A 717 16.71 18.28 51.69
N LEU A 718 17.68 17.37 51.66
CA LEU A 718 17.63 16.22 50.76
C LEU A 718 16.89 15.08 51.44
N ASP A 719 15.82 14.60 50.81
CA ASP A 719 15.00 13.50 51.29
C ASP A 719 15.31 12.17 50.58
N ASP A 720 14.94 11.05 51.21
CA ASP A 720 15.12 9.67 50.73
C ASP A 720 16.56 9.27 50.37
N PHE A 721 17.55 9.90 51.00
CA PHE A 721 18.97 9.70 50.65
C PHE A 721 19.44 8.27 50.97
N GLY A 722 20.04 7.61 49.97
CA GLY A 722 20.59 6.25 50.09
C GLY A 722 19.80 5.15 49.37
N THR A 723 18.66 5.49 48.74
CA THR A 723 17.84 4.54 47.97
C THR A 723 18.18 4.50 46.46
N GLY A 724 19.04 5.42 45.99
CA GLY A 724 19.44 5.58 44.57
C GLY A 724 20.95 5.63 44.30
N TYR A 725 21.33 5.88 43.04
CA TYR A 725 22.73 6.00 42.59
C TYR A 725 23.25 7.44 42.71
N SER A 726 23.53 7.90 43.93
CA SER A 726 24.10 9.23 44.15
C SER A 726 25.55 9.32 43.70
N SER A 727 25.88 10.27 42.84
CA SER A 727 27.28 10.66 42.63
C SER A 727 27.70 11.65 43.71
N LEU A 728 28.51 11.17 44.67
CA LEU A 728 29.18 11.99 45.71
C LEU A 728 29.82 13.28 45.16
N SER A 729 30.20 13.30 43.88
CA SER A 729 30.73 14.48 43.20
C SER A 729 29.76 15.67 43.16
N TYR A 730 28.44 15.43 43.07
CA TYR A 730 27.44 16.48 42.96
C TYR A 730 26.88 16.92 44.30
N LEU A 731 26.79 16.01 45.28
CA LEU A 731 26.30 16.33 46.63
C LEU A 731 27.09 17.49 47.27
N ARG A 732 28.42 17.55 47.05
CA ARG A 732 29.28 18.65 47.51
C ARG A 732 28.92 20.02 46.90
N ARG A 733 28.29 20.04 45.72
CA ARG A 733 27.92 21.25 44.99
C ARG A 733 26.52 21.75 45.35
N PHE A 734 25.67 20.89 45.91
CA PHE A 734 24.30 21.25 46.24
C PHE A 734 24.28 22.14 47.49
N PRO A 735 23.57 23.28 47.45
CA PRO A 735 23.46 24.15 48.61
C PRO A 735 22.40 23.60 49.59
N ILE A 736 22.64 22.41 50.14
CA ILE A 736 21.72 21.70 51.04
C ILE A 736 22.18 21.92 52.49
N ASP A 737 21.22 22.14 53.39
CA ASP A 737 21.49 22.36 54.81
C ASP A 737 21.27 21.09 55.64
N THR A 738 20.48 20.13 55.14
CA THR A 738 20.10 18.94 55.90
C THR A 738 19.98 17.71 55.02
N LEU A 739 20.39 16.56 55.55
CA LEU A 739 20.24 15.26 54.92
C LEU A 739 19.29 14.41 55.78
N LYS A 740 18.21 13.90 55.15
CA LYS A 740 17.26 13.00 55.80
C LYS A 740 17.63 11.54 55.54
N VAL A 741 17.74 10.76 56.61
CA VAL A 741 17.98 9.32 56.54
C VAL A 741 16.63 8.62 56.43
N ASP A 742 16.41 7.90 55.33
CA ASP A 742 15.14 7.22 55.07
C ASP A 742 14.78 6.19 56.16
N GLN A 743 13.48 6.12 56.45
CA GLN A 743 12.91 5.25 57.48
C GLN A 743 13.22 3.76 57.26
N SER A 744 13.48 3.31 56.02
CA SER A 744 13.75 1.88 55.75
C SER A 744 15.05 1.42 56.38
N PHE A 745 16.07 2.28 56.45
CA PHE A 745 17.34 1.98 57.12
C PHE A 745 17.19 2.11 58.64
N VAL A 746 16.52 3.16 59.12
CA VAL A 746 16.37 3.43 60.56
C VAL A 746 15.54 2.34 61.25
N ARG A 747 14.46 1.85 60.64
CA ARG A 747 13.62 0.79 61.22
C ARG A 747 14.36 -0.54 61.41
N ASN A 748 15.37 -0.81 60.58
CA ASN A 748 16.08 -2.10 60.57
C ASN A 748 17.45 -2.03 61.25
N MET A 749 17.95 -0.85 61.63
CA MET A 749 19.34 -0.69 62.11
C MET A 749 19.65 -1.46 63.41
N GLN A 750 18.64 -1.83 64.21
CA GLN A 750 18.84 -2.67 65.40
C GLN A 750 19.02 -4.17 65.06
N SER A 751 18.41 -4.62 63.97
CA SER A 751 18.37 -6.03 63.57
C SER A 751 19.30 -6.35 62.39
N SER A 752 19.79 -5.33 61.68
CA SER A 752 20.61 -5.42 60.48
C SER A 752 21.90 -4.61 60.65
N SER A 753 23.04 -5.32 60.66
CA SER A 753 24.36 -4.67 60.69
C SER A 753 24.66 -3.88 59.42
N GLU A 754 24.03 -4.24 58.30
CA GLU A 754 24.16 -3.54 57.03
C GLU A 754 23.44 -2.18 57.09
N ASP A 755 22.19 -2.15 57.54
CA ASP A 755 21.43 -0.91 57.66
C ASP A 755 22.06 0.04 58.69
N LEU A 756 22.57 -0.49 59.81
CA LEU A 756 23.32 0.33 60.79
C LEU A 756 24.58 0.94 60.17
N ALA A 757 25.30 0.20 59.33
CA ALA A 757 26.49 0.72 58.64
C ALA A 757 26.12 1.80 57.62
N ILE A 758 24.99 1.66 56.92
CA ILE A 758 24.46 2.67 56.00
C ILE A 758 24.10 3.95 56.77
N VAL A 759 23.30 3.84 57.85
CA VAL A 759 22.92 4.99 58.70
C VAL A 759 24.17 5.73 59.19
N ARG A 760 25.17 5.00 59.72
CA ARG A 760 26.43 5.59 60.18
C ARG A 760 27.17 6.32 59.05
N THR A 761 27.25 5.71 57.88
CA THR A 761 27.95 6.30 56.72
C THR A 761 27.28 7.59 56.27
N ILE A 762 25.95 7.62 56.26
CA ILE A 762 25.17 8.81 55.91
C ILE A 762 25.42 9.93 56.93
N VAL A 763 25.41 9.62 58.24
CA VAL A 763 25.70 10.58 59.30
C VAL A 763 27.12 11.16 59.17
N ASP A 764 28.12 10.30 58.99
CA ASP A 764 29.53 10.72 58.83
C ASP A 764 29.71 11.59 57.56
N LEU A 765 28.99 11.28 56.47
CA LEU A 765 29.01 12.04 55.22
C LEU A 765 28.39 13.43 55.40
N ALA A 766 27.22 13.53 56.04
CA ALA A 766 26.53 14.79 56.28
C ALA A 766 27.43 15.75 57.09
N HIS A 767 28.04 15.26 58.18
CA HIS A 767 28.98 16.05 58.98
C HIS A 767 30.21 16.50 58.17
N THR A 768 30.75 15.63 57.30
CA THR A 768 31.89 15.97 56.42
C THR A 768 31.54 17.12 55.46
N LEU A 769 30.28 17.24 55.07
CA LEU A 769 29.77 18.30 54.19
C LEU A 769 29.15 19.48 54.97
N ALA A 770 29.28 19.50 56.30
CA ALA A 770 28.72 20.51 57.19
C ALA A 770 27.18 20.66 57.08
N MET A 771 26.48 19.54 56.98
CA MET A 771 25.01 19.43 56.94
C MET A 771 24.48 18.80 58.24
N ASP A 772 23.29 19.22 58.66
CA ASP A 772 22.55 18.57 59.76
C ASP A 772 21.93 17.24 59.27
N VAL A 773 21.66 16.31 60.18
CA VAL A 773 20.97 15.04 59.93
C VAL A 773 19.62 14.97 60.62
N ILE A 774 18.59 14.57 59.87
CA ILE A 774 17.30 14.15 60.41
C ILE A 774 17.12 12.66 60.13
N ALA A 775 16.98 11.84 61.15
CA ALA A 775 16.67 10.42 60.99
C ALA A 775 15.16 10.17 61.06
N GLU A 776 14.58 9.59 60.01
CA GLU A 776 13.15 9.29 59.95
C GLU A 776 12.80 7.90 60.46
N GLY A 777 11.54 7.68 60.86
CA GLY A 777 11.08 6.36 61.26
C GLY A 777 11.58 5.89 62.62
N VAL A 778 11.93 6.80 63.53
CA VAL A 778 12.31 6.46 64.91
C VAL A 778 11.07 5.95 65.67
N GLU A 779 11.05 4.67 66.04
CA GLU A 779 9.90 4.04 66.70
C GLU A 779 10.19 3.64 68.15
N THR A 780 11.45 3.37 68.50
CA THR A 780 11.83 2.89 69.83
C THR A 780 12.86 3.79 70.54
N ALA A 781 12.98 3.61 71.86
CA ALA A 781 14.00 4.32 72.65
C ALA A 781 15.43 3.89 72.26
N ASP A 782 15.60 2.63 71.83
CA ASP A 782 16.89 2.09 71.38
C ASP A 782 17.32 2.73 70.05
N ASP A 783 16.36 3.00 69.15
CA ASP A 783 16.62 3.72 67.90
C ASP A 783 17.16 5.13 68.17
N MET A 784 16.47 5.85 69.06
CA MET A 784 16.86 7.19 69.49
C MET A 784 18.26 7.18 70.13
N ALA A 785 18.53 6.24 71.04
CA ALA A 785 19.82 6.13 71.71
C ALA A 785 20.96 5.85 70.72
N THR A 786 20.72 4.98 69.73
CA THR A 786 21.69 4.63 68.70
C THR A 786 21.99 5.83 67.80
N LEU A 787 20.97 6.49 67.27
CA LEU A 787 21.12 7.68 66.41
C LEU A 787 21.82 8.82 67.15
N ARG A 788 21.48 9.04 68.42
CA ARG A 788 22.17 10.01 69.28
C ARG A 788 23.65 9.66 69.46
N SER A 789 23.99 8.38 69.62
CA SER A 789 25.38 7.95 69.76
C SER A 789 26.19 8.11 68.47
N LEU A 790 25.53 8.04 67.31
CA LEU A 790 26.12 8.33 66.00
C LEU A 790 26.29 9.83 65.73
N GLY A 791 25.65 10.68 66.54
CA GLY A 791 25.79 12.14 66.47
C GLY A 791 24.72 12.84 65.64
N ALA A 792 23.66 12.16 65.19
CA ALA A 792 22.58 12.80 64.45
C ALA A 792 21.90 13.93 65.27
N GLU A 793 21.63 15.06 64.64
CA GLU A 793 21.10 16.25 65.30
C GLU A 793 19.64 16.07 65.70
N TYR A 794 18.85 15.50 64.79
CA TYR A 794 17.39 15.42 64.87
C TYR A 794 16.86 14.02 64.55
N GLY A 795 15.71 13.70 65.14
CA GLY A 795 14.95 12.50 64.84
C GLY A 795 13.47 12.81 64.66
N GLN A 796 12.82 12.01 63.83
CA GLN A 796 11.40 12.07 63.53
C GLN A 796 10.82 10.66 63.47
N GLY A 797 9.67 10.44 64.10
CA GLY A 797 9.02 9.14 64.09
C GLY A 797 7.99 8.94 65.19
N TYR A 798 7.39 7.74 65.21
CA TYR A 798 6.28 7.41 66.10
C TYR A 798 6.66 7.27 67.56
N TYR A 799 7.97 7.22 67.87
CA TYR A 799 8.48 7.28 69.23
C TYR A 799 7.98 8.53 69.98
N TRP A 800 7.90 9.68 69.30
CA TRP A 800 7.37 10.92 69.89
C TRP A 800 5.88 11.10 69.60
N ALA A 801 5.52 11.16 68.32
CA ALA A 801 4.14 11.26 67.89
C ALA A 801 3.98 10.80 66.43
N LYS A 802 2.81 10.24 66.14
CA LYS A 802 2.31 10.16 64.75
C LYS A 802 2.02 11.58 64.23
N PRO A 803 1.92 11.79 62.91
CA PRO A 803 1.45 13.06 62.36
C PRO A 803 0.15 13.51 63.04
N LEU A 804 0.12 14.73 63.57
CA LEU A 804 -0.97 15.26 64.39
C LEU A 804 -1.76 16.32 63.62
N PRO A 805 -3.10 16.39 63.74
CA PRO A 805 -3.85 17.54 63.24
C PRO A 805 -3.43 18.82 63.98
N VAL A 806 -3.66 19.98 63.37
CA VAL A 806 -3.27 21.32 63.88
C VAL A 806 -3.47 21.49 65.40
N ASN A 807 -4.67 21.19 65.90
CA ASN A 807 -5.01 21.41 67.32
C ASN A 807 -4.15 20.53 68.24
N ALA A 808 -3.99 19.24 67.89
CA ALA A 808 -3.18 18.31 68.67
C ALA A 808 -1.68 18.65 68.58
N ALA A 809 -1.20 19.10 67.42
CA ALA A 809 0.18 19.57 67.27
C ALA A 809 0.44 20.84 68.11
N THR A 810 -0.52 21.75 68.17
CA THR A 810 -0.46 22.96 69.01
C THR A 810 -0.40 22.60 70.49
N GLU A 811 -1.27 21.70 70.94
CA GLU A 811 -1.26 21.21 72.32
C GLU A 811 0.04 20.49 72.67
N PHE A 812 0.54 19.64 71.76
CA PHE A 812 1.82 18.94 71.92
C PHE A 812 2.98 19.92 72.09
N LEU A 813 3.02 20.97 71.27
CA LEU A 813 4.02 22.04 71.38
C LEU A 813 3.91 22.79 72.72
N GLN A 814 2.71 23.17 73.15
CA GLN A 814 2.49 23.90 74.41
C GLN A 814 2.81 23.06 75.65
N GLN A 815 2.47 21.78 75.67
CA GLN A 815 2.78 20.88 76.79
C GLN A 815 4.29 20.69 76.95
N HIS A 816 5.00 20.53 75.84
CA HIS A 816 6.46 20.35 75.85
C HIS A 816 7.19 21.61 76.32
N LEU A 817 6.61 22.80 76.11
CA LEU A 817 7.13 24.06 76.64
C LEU A 817 6.83 24.23 78.13
N ARG A 818 5.63 23.84 78.61
CA ARG A 818 5.28 23.90 80.04
C ARG A 818 6.12 22.95 80.90
N GLY A 819 6.48 21.77 80.38
CA GLY A 819 7.39 20.83 81.05
C GLY A 819 8.85 21.31 81.18
N GLN A 820 9.22 22.43 80.54
CA GLN A 820 10.58 22.98 80.55
C GLN A 820 10.77 24.18 81.49
N ASN A 821 9.71 24.73 82.11
CA ASN A 821 9.82 25.79 83.12
C ASN A 821 9.87 25.18 84.53
N PRO A 822 11.00 25.25 85.28
CA PRO A 822 11.07 24.71 86.63
C PRO A 822 10.34 25.53 87.71
N GLU A 823 9.73 26.68 87.37
CA GLU A 823 9.27 27.65 88.38
C GLU A 823 7.78 27.61 88.76
N SER A 824 6.95 26.71 88.22
CA SER A 824 5.52 26.64 88.60
C SER A 824 5.13 25.45 89.48
N SER A 825 6.08 24.65 89.97
CA SER A 825 5.82 23.56 90.93
C SER A 825 6.41 23.86 92.32
N SER A 826 6.18 25.08 92.81
CA SER A 826 6.46 25.50 94.18
C SER A 826 5.48 26.60 94.60
N GLN A 827 4.21 26.22 94.78
CA GLN A 827 3.35 26.69 95.88
C GLN A 827 2.05 25.88 95.87
N ALA A 828 1.70 25.39 97.04
CA ALA A 828 0.57 24.52 97.36
C ALA A 828 -0.79 25.20 97.17
#